data_AF-A0A842VNI8-F1
#
_entry.id   AF-A0A842VNI8-F1
#
_cell.length_a   1.000
_cell.length_b   1.000
_cell.length_c   1.000
_cell.angle_alpha   90.00
_cell.angle_beta   90.00
_cell.angle_gamma   90.00
#
_symmetry.space_group_name_H-M   'P 1'
#
loop_
_entity.id
_entity.type
_entity.pdbx_description
1 polymer ?
#
loop_
_entity_poly.entity_id
_entity_poly.type
_entity_poly.pdbx_seq_one_letter_code
_entity_poly.pdbx_strand_id
1 'polypeptide(L)'
;MNGDLFGPRSMPDLENARLLNRDFLQGFAHLSLFKDKLITRRINYAYLDVEELGSVYESLLDYQPVIENHNSEWKFNLVFGTERKSTGSYYTRPELVQELIKSALVPVMEERLRDCTTKDEKEKALLNLKICDAASGSGHFLLAAARRVGKELAKVRFEEDQPTPTQFRSAVRDIIQHCIYGVDLNPLAVDLCKVALWLEGHNKGKPLTFLDHHIKCGNSLVGVFDMGVVKKGIPDDAFKPVTGDNKEVAAAIRKRNKKERESAQIELAFEGKEAAETKYFAEAFSELANIPDDDTQKVKQKEQFYHELRDKDPNWYKQWTAANIWTAAFFCPLNNEQDPAIPTHEKLMHYLENPGAVHGQLVGMANALAQKHRFFHWQLEFPEVMNAGGFDVVLGNPPWERIKLQEQEFFATRDPEIANAPNKAARTRLIKELKKKNPGLAKEFEEAKHDAEAVSRFVRASGRFELTARGDINTYALFAEQSRELMNETGRTGVIVPTGIATDDTYKAFFADVNDTHSLVSLFDFENREKLFQAVDSRYKFSLLTLSAQAIEAAKFSFFLTRTEHLDDETRQFTLSADDIELINPNTRTVPVFRTKVDAELTKKIYQRVPVLVNERTGKSPWGISFLRMIDMANDSNLFYSEPAENRVPLYEAKMIWQYDHRFGSYEGVDPNSSSTHLPIPSADQYADPNYIVMPRYWVSKDEVVYRVSDVPSALITAFKLKNKKNILTILTDWLAGYALNNGKEKEGTDILIRKFNPAFDSIYNSVINYLAVQNFEKKYPLTFSDLNNIITLYDNPVNLAKSIIENRCPNWLMCFRDITNATNERTGIFSIVPAFGIGNNAPIILSTIKNTKKLCCLLSNFNSLVFDYLARQKIAGTHMNFFLLKQLPIIHISSYEDNYTDLMSTKVLELVYTSDSLKLFAEDMGYNGEPFTWDEDRRALLRAELDAYYAKLYGLTRDELRYILDPQDVYGPDFPGETFRVLKEKEIKKYGEYRTRRLVLEAWDRLERGELEKRSL
;
A
#
# COMPACT_ATOMS: atom_id res chain seq x y z
N MET A 1 -6.29 -44.62 -20.08
CA MET A 1 -6.27 -43.38 -19.28
C MET A 1 -6.82 -42.24 -20.13
N ASN A 2 -8.13 -42.18 -20.38
CA ASN A 2 -8.73 -41.05 -21.12
C ASN A 2 -8.36 -39.69 -20.48
N GLY A 3 -8.52 -38.60 -21.23
CA GLY A 3 -8.09 -37.25 -20.87
C GLY A 3 -7.00 -36.75 -21.81
N ASP A 4 -6.88 -35.44 -22.02
CA ASP A 4 -5.95 -34.86 -23.01
C ASP A 4 -4.48 -35.04 -22.60
N LEU A 5 -4.17 -35.41 -21.35
CA LEU A 5 -2.78 -35.59 -20.85
C LEU A 5 -1.89 -36.46 -21.74
N PHE A 6 -2.46 -37.47 -22.42
CA PHE A 6 -1.75 -38.31 -23.39
C PHE A 6 -2.41 -38.26 -24.78
N GLY A 7 -3.14 -37.18 -25.07
CA GLY A 7 -3.80 -36.94 -26.35
C GLY A 7 -2.80 -36.49 -27.43
N PRO A 8 -3.17 -36.62 -28.72
CA PRO A 8 -2.32 -36.14 -29.83
C PRO A 8 -1.99 -34.65 -29.75
N ARG A 9 -2.85 -33.85 -29.08
CA ARG A 9 -2.64 -32.41 -28.90
C ARG A 9 -1.62 -32.08 -27.81
N SER A 10 -1.46 -32.95 -26.81
CA SER A 10 -0.59 -32.71 -25.65
C SER A 10 0.78 -33.39 -25.76
N MET A 11 1.00 -34.23 -26.78
CA MET A 11 2.30 -34.89 -27.03
C MET A 11 2.92 -34.61 -28.42
N PRO A 12 2.75 -33.42 -29.04
CA PRO A 12 3.19 -33.20 -30.42
C PRO A 12 4.72 -33.36 -30.58
N ASP A 13 5.49 -32.97 -29.56
CA ASP A 13 6.95 -33.07 -29.57
C ASP A 13 7.46 -34.47 -29.24
N LEU A 14 6.64 -35.30 -28.56
CA LEU A 14 7.02 -36.66 -28.16
C LEU A 14 6.72 -37.70 -29.23
N GLU A 15 5.68 -37.50 -30.05
CA GLU A 15 5.19 -38.49 -31.02
C GLU A 15 6.26 -38.88 -32.05
N ASN A 16 7.13 -37.94 -32.43
CA ASN A 16 8.22 -38.15 -33.38
C ASN A 16 9.62 -38.16 -32.73
N ALA A 17 9.71 -38.05 -31.41
CA ALA A 17 10.98 -38.01 -30.70
C ALA A 17 11.70 -39.36 -30.79
N ARG A 18 13.01 -39.33 -31.11
CA ARG A 18 13.88 -40.51 -31.08
C ARG A 18 14.97 -40.31 -30.04
N LEU A 19 15.04 -41.23 -29.09
CA LEU A 19 16.03 -41.24 -28.01
C LEU A 19 16.90 -42.50 -28.11
N LEU A 20 18.19 -42.38 -27.77
CA LEU A 20 19.03 -43.56 -27.60
C LEU A 20 18.56 -44.35 -26.38
N ASN A 21 18.57 -45.68 -26.47
CA ASN A 21 18.17 -46.55 -25.36
C ASN A 21 18.94 -46.25 -24.06
N ARG A 22 20.22 -45.90 -24.17
CA ARG A 22 21.06 -45.50 -23.03
C ARG A 22 20.45 -44.32 -22.29
N ASP A 23 20.13 -43.25 -23.02
CA ASP A 23 19.65 -42.00 -22.43
C ASP A 23 18.23 -42.16 -21.89
N PHE A 24 17.38 -42.93 -22.58
CA PHE A 24 16.04 -43.28 -22.09
C PHE A 24 16.08 -44.09 -20.78
N LEU A 25 16.89 -45.16 -20.73
CA LEU A 25 17.05 -45.98 -19.52
C LEU A 25 17.66 -45.18 -18.37
N GLN A 26 18.59 -44.27 -18.67
CA GLN A 26 19.17 -43.38 -17.67
C GLN A 26 18.13 -42.42 -17.10
N GLY A 27 17.31 -41.79 -17.95
CA GLY A 27 16.19 -40.96 -17.50
C GLY A 27 15.21 -41.74 -16.62
N PHE A 28 14.84 -42.95 -17.03
CA PHE A 28 13.96 -43.82 -16.24
C PHE A 28 14.59 -44.22 -14.90
N ALA A 29 15.90 -44.48 -14.87
CA ALA A 29 16.63 -44.76 -13.63
C ALA A 29 16.61 -43.56 -12.68
N HIS A 30 16.79 -42.33 -13.18
CA HIS A 30 16.67 -41.11 -12.37
C HIS A 30 15.26 -40.86 -11.82
N LEU A 31 14.22 -41.22 -12.58
CA LEU A 31 12.83 -41.15 -12.11
C LEU A 31 12.46 -42.29 -11.15
N SER A 32 13.16 -43.42 -11.19
CA SER A 32 12.80 -44.61 -10.40
C SER A 32 13.66 -44.79 -9.16
N LEU A 33 14.86 -44.21 -9.12
CA LEU A 33 15.88 -44.48 -8.12
C LEU A 33 16.50 -43.18 -7.59
N PHE A 34 16.79 -43.14 -6.30
CA PHE A 34 17.57 -42.08 -5.67
C PHE A 34 18.68 -42.68 -4.78
N LYS A 35 19.74 -41.91 -4.53
CA LYS A 35 20.82 -42.32 -3.62
C LYS A 35 20.58 -41.73 -2.23
N ASP A 36 20.41 -42.61 -1.24
CA ASP A 36 20.45 -42.27 0.18
C ASP A 36 21.80 -42.73 0.74
N LYS A 37 22.70 -41.77 0.94
CA LYS A 37 24.12 -42.01 1.28
C LYS A 37 24.81 -42.87 0.22
N LEU A 38 25.00 -44.16 0.49
CA LEU A 38 25.65 -45.13 -0.40
C LEU A 38 24.67 -46.19 -0.95
N ILE A 39 23.39 -46.12 -0.59
CA ILE A 39 22.39 -47.11 -0.97
C ILE A 39 21.47 -46.50 -2.02
N THR A 40 21.37 -47.17 -3.17
CA THR A 40 20.36 -46.84 -4.18
C THR A 40 19.01 -47.38 -3.72
N ARG A 41 18.04 -46.49 -3.52
CA ARG A 41 16.67 -46.81 -3.14
C ARG A 41 15.72 -46.51 -4.29
N ARG A 42 14.58 -47.20 -4.31
CA ARG A 42 13.50 -46.93 -5.26
C ARG A 42 12.62 -45.78 -4.76
N ILE A 43 12.24 -44.88 -5.66
CA ILE A 43 11.23 -43.85 -5.39
C ILE A 43 9.86 -44.52 -5.35
N ASN A 44 9.11 -44.30 -4.26
CA ASN A 44 7.78 -44.86 -4.10
C ASN A 44 6.71 -43.79 -4.32
N TYR A 45 6.30 -43.63 -5.58
CA TYR A 45 5.27 -42.67 -5.97
C TYR A 45 3.90 -42.90 -5.33
N ALA A 46 3.62 -44.09 -4.76
CA ALA A 46 2.36 -44.34 -4.07
C ALA A 46 2.22 -43.57 -2.74
N TYR A 47 3.33 -43.10 -2.16
CA TYR A 47 3.37 -42.28 -0.94
C TYR A 47 3.81 -40.84 -1.23
N LEU A 48 3.96 -40.46 -2.50
CA LEU A 48 4.23 -39.08 -2.86
C LEU A 48 2.91 -38.32 -2.70
N ASP A 49 2.84 -37.43 -1.72
CA ASP A 49 1.69 -36.54 -1.60
C ASP A 49 1.65 -35.62 -2.83
N VAL A 50 0.44 -35.24 -3.23
CA VAL A 50 0.19 -34.35 -4.37
C VAL A 50 0.90 -33.00 -4.17
N GLU A 51 1.07 -32.59 -2.91
CA GLU A 51 1.75 -31.35 -2.52
C GLU A 51 3.27 -31.37 -2.83
N GLU A 52 3.90 -32.55 -2.80
CA GLU A 52 5.33 -32.70 -3.11
C GLU A 52 5.60 -32.39 -4.59
N LEU A 53 4.68 -32.71 -5.49
CA LEU A 53 4.79 -32.37 -6.92
C LEU A 53 4.78 -30.86 -7.15
N GLY A 54 3.93 -30.14 -6.43
CA GLY A 54 3.91 -28.68 -6.43
C GLY A 54 5.23 -28.09 -5.95
N SER A 55 5.79 -28.64 -4.86
CA SER A 55 7.07 -28.19 -4.33
C SER A 55 8.24 -28.40 -5.31
N VAL A 56 8.26 -29.53 -6.03
CA VAL A 56 9.27 -29.84 -7.05
C VAL A 56 9.17 -28.84 -8.20
N TYR A 57 7.96 -28.60 -8.73
CA TYR A 57 7.75 -27.61 -9.78
C TYR A 57 8.26 -26.22 -9.38
N GLU A 58 7.89 -25.76 -8.19
CA GLU A 58 8.31 -24.45 -7.71
C GLU A 58 9.81 -24.34 -7.47
N SER A 59 10.46 -25.42 -7.01
CA SER A 59 11.91 -25.46 -6.87
C SER A 59 12.62 -25.36 -8.23
N LEU A 60 11.97 -25.80 -9.31
CA LEU A 60 12.50 -25.74 -10.67
C LEU A 60 12.28 -24.38 -11.33
N LEU A 61 11.36 -23.54 -10.87
CA LEU A 61 11.13 -22.18 -11.40
C LEU A 61 12.33 -21.24 -11.19
N ASP A 62 13.24 -21.58 -10.28
CA ASP A 62 14.50 -20.86 -10.10
C ASP A 62 15.52 -21.17 -11.21
N TYR A 63 15.23 -22.10 -12.12
CA TYR A 63 16.18 -22.61 -13.10
C TYR A 63 15.66 -22.47 -14.53
N GLN A 64 16.51 -21.94 -15.40
CA GLN A 64 16.29 -22.00 -16.84
C GLN A 64 17.00 -23.22 -17.43
N PRO A 65 16.31 -24.03 -18.26
CA PRO A 65 16.95 -25.09 -19.01
C PRO A 65 17.83 -24.47 -20.10
N VAL A 66 19.13 -24.73 -20.03
CA VAL A 66 20.10 -24.35 -21.06
C VAL A 66 20.65 -25.61 -21.72
N ILE A 67 20.49 -25.68 -23.04
CA ILE A 67 21.04 -26.76 -23.86
C ILE A 67 22.32 -26.22 -24.51
N GLU A 68 23.46 -26.73 -24.06
CA GLU A 68 24.78 -26.37 -24.59
C GLU A 68 25.32 -27.50 -25.48
N ASN A 69 25.94 -27.14 -26.59
CA ASN A 69 26.65 -28.10 -27.43
C ASN A 69 28.16 -27.95 -27.22
N HIS A 70 28.77 -28.92 -26.56
CA HIS A 70 30.22 -28.99 -26.38
C HIS A 70 30.77 -30.14 -27.23
N ASN A 71 31.46 -29.82 -28.32
CA ASN A 71 32.15 -30.80 -29.17
C ASN A 71 31.27 -31.98 -29.65
N SER A 72 30.03 -31.72 -30.08
CA SER A 72 29.04 -32.72 -30.52
C SER A 72 28.34 -33.50 -29.40
N GLU A 73 28.56 -33.14 -28.13
CA GLU A 73 27.73 -33.59 -27.01
C GLU A 73 26.76 -32.47 -26.59
N TRP A 74 25.47 -32.76 -26.66
CA TRP A 74 24.42 -31.91 -26.11
C TRP A 74 24.36 -32.12 -24.59
N LYS A 75 24.54 -31.04 -23.82
CA LYS A 75 24.39 -31.04 -22.36
C LYS A 75 23.18 -30.19 -21.99
N PHE A 76 22.34 -30.76 -21.14
CA PHE A 76 21.27 -30.03 -20.47
C PHE A 76 21.78 -29.57 -19.11
N ASN A 77 21.77 -28.25 -18.90
CA ASN A 77 22.10 -27.62 -17.63
C ASN A 77 20.89 -26.85 -17.12
N LEU A 78 20.68 -26.88 -15.81
CA LEU A 78 19.77 -25.96 -15.13
C LEU A 78 20.60 -24.78 -14.64
N VAL A 79 20.47 -23.64 -15.29
CA VAL A 79 21.17 -22.40 -14.89
C VAL A 79 20.25 -21.61 -13.98
N PHE A 80 20.76 -21.19 -12.83
CA PHE A 80 19.98 -20.42 -11.86
C PHE A 80 19.60 -19.06 -12.48
N GLY A 81 18.29 -18.80 -12.56
CA GLY A 81 17.69 -17.57 -13.07
C GLY A 81 16.89 -16.85 -11.98
N THR A 82 16.32 -15.68 -12.33
CA THR A 82 15.45 -14.91 -11.43
C THR A 82 13.96 -15.21 -11.63
N GLU A 83 13.63 -16.27 -12.39
CA GLU A 83 12.26 -16.52 -12.88
C GLU A 83 11.23 -16.69 -11.76
N ARG A 84 11.58 -17.34 -10.64
CA ARG A 84 10.71 -17.45 -9.46
C ARG A 84 10.36 -16.11 -8.83
N LYS A 85 11.30 -15.16 -8.75
CA LYS A 85 11.02 -13.78 -8.28
C LYS A 85 10.17 -13.00 -9.26
N SER A 86 10.30 -13.27 -10.56
CA SER A 86 9.50 -12.59 -11.59
C SER A 86 8.11 -13.19 -11.79
N THR A 87 7.89 -14.44 -11.38
CA THR A 87 6.59 -15.15 -11.47
C THR A 87 5.78 -15.09 -10.18
N GLY A 88 6.42 -14.81 -9.04
CA GLY A 88 5.73 -14.68 -7.75
C GLY A 88 5.21 -15.96 -7.16
N SER A 89 5.68 -17.11 -7.65
CA SER A 89 5.25 -18.43 -7.18
C SER A 89 5.94 -18.79 -5.85
N TYR A 90 5.19 -18.69 -4.75
CA TYR A 90 5.65 -19.05 -3.41
C TYR A 90 4.87 -20.23 -2.83
N TYR A 91 5.59 -21.31 -2.48
CA TYR A 91 5.02 -22.48 -1.81
C TYR A 91 4.33 -22.05 -0.54
N THR A 92 3.04 -22.30 -0.48
CA THR A 92 2.22 -21.91 0.65
C THR A 92 2.15 -23.08 1.61
N ARG A 93 2.54 -22.84 2.86
CA ARG A 93 2.48 -23.87 3.89
C ARG A 93 1.04 -24.30 4.19
N PRO A 94 0.78 -25.60 4.42
CA PRO A 94 -0.57 -26.10 4.68
C PRO A 94 -1.29 -25.39 5.83
N GLU A 95 -0.57 -25.00 6.88
CA GLU A 95 -1.16 -24.33 8.06
C GLU A 95 -1.79 -22.97 7.71
N LEU A 96 -1.16 -22.21 6.79
CA LEU A 96 -1.70 -20.93 6.31
C LEU A 96 -2.96 -21.15 5.43
N VAL A 97 -2.93 -22.20 4.60
CA VAL A 97 -4.08 -22.57 3.77
C VAL A 97 -5.26 -22.99 4.65
N GLN A 98 -5.02 -23.82 5.67
CA GLN A 98 -6.07 -24.28 6.57
C GLN A 98 -6.76 -23.12 7.30
N GLU A 99 -6.02 -22.08 7.71
CA GLU A 99 -6.65 -20.90 8.32
C GLU A 99 -7.54 -20.13 7.34
N LEU A 100 -7.18 -20.00 6.06
CA LEU A 100 -8.06 -19.40 5.05
C LEU A 100 -9.26 -20.29 4.69
N ILE A 101 -9.09 -21.62 4.67
CA ILE A 101 -10.20 -22.57 4.52
C ILE A 101 -11.20 -22.41 5.68
N LYS A 102 -10.70 -22.28 6.90
CA LYS A 102 -11.50 -22.09 8.12
C LYS A 102 -12.22 -20.74 8.16
N SER A 103 -11.59 -19.65 7.70
CA SER A 103 -12.20 -18.31 7.75
C SER A 103 -13.12 -17.99 6.58
N ALA A 104 -12.82 -18.53 5.37
CA ALA A 104 -13.55 -18.23 4.14
C ALA A 104 -14.50 -19.36 3.69
N LEU A 105 -14.01 -20.60 3.58
CA LEU A 105 -14.78 -21.71 2.98
C LEU A 105 -15.77 -22.36 3.96
N VAL A 106 -15.32 -22.69 5.17
CA VAL A 106 -16.15 -23.40 6.16
C VAL A 106 -17.45 -22.64 6.48
N PRO A 107 -17.44 -21.31 6.73
CA PRO A 107 -18.68 -20.57 7.02
C PRO A 107 -19.69 -20.61 5.87
N VAL A 108 -19.23 -20.50 4.62
CA VAL A 108 -20.10 -20.57 3.42
C VAL A 108 -20.72 -21.96 3.29
N MET A 109 -19.92 -23.01 3.52
CA MET A 109 -20.42 -24.39 3.50
C MET A 109 -21.44 -24.65 4.61
N GLU A 110 -21.20 -24.16 5.82
CA GLU A 110 -22.13 -24.30 6.95
C GLU A 110 -23.44 -23.53 6.73
N GLU A 111 -23.36 -22.33 6.16
CA GLU A 111 -24.54 -21.53 5.78
C GLU A 111 -25.38 -22.25 4.73
N ARG A 112 -24.76 -22.82 3.70
CA ARG A 112 -25.45 -23.60 2.65
C ARG A 112 -26.14 -24.85 3.19
N LEU A 113 -25.56 -25.47 4.22
CA LEU A 113 -26.12 -26.68 4.83
C LEU A 113 -27.20 -26.38 5.89
N ARG A 114 -27.24 -25.16 6.44
CA ARG A 114 -28.10 -24.78 7.57
C ARG A 114 -29.59 -25.06 7.32
N ASP A 115 -30.06 -24.72 6.12
CA ASP A 115 -31.47 -24.83 5.74
C ASP A 115 -31.80 -26.16 5.03
N CYS A 116 -30.81 -27.05 4.86
CA CYS A 116 -31.00 -28.35 4.23
C CYS A 116 -31.42 -29.41 5.24
N THR A 117 -32.57 -30.04 5.00
CA THR A 117 -33.17 -31.01 5.93
C THR A 117 -32.92 -32.45 5.51
N THR A 118 -32.89 -32.73 4.21
CA THR A 118 -32.71 -34.09 3.67
C THR A 118 -31.26 -34.33 3.23
N LYS A 119 -30.89 -35.61 3.09
CA LYS A 119 -29.59 -36.03 2.55
C LYS A 119 -29.36 -35.49 1.14
N ASP A 120 -30.36 -35.63 0.26
CA ASP A 120 -30.28 -35.19 -1.14
C ASP A 120 -30.13 -33.66 -1.25
N GLU A 121 -30.83 -32.90 -0.40
CA GLU A 121 -30.66 -31.44 -0.32
C GLU A 121 -29.22 -31.07 0.08
N LYS A 122 -28.67 -31.73 1.11
CA LYS A 122 -27.30 -31.49 1.59
C LYS A 122 -26.25 -31.85 0.54
N GLU A 123 -26.38 -33.00 -0.12
CA GLU A 123 -25.46 -33.39 -1.21
C GLU A 123 -25.50 -32.38 -2.36
N LYS A 124 -26.69 -31.96 -2.78
CA LYS A 124 -26.87 -30.98 -3.85
C LYS A 124 -26.30 -29.61 -3.44
N ALA A 125 -26.50 -29.18 -2.20
CA ALA A 125 -25.94 -27.93 -1.70
C ALA A 125 -24.41 -27.91 -1.76
N LEU A 126 -23.76 -29.02 -1.39
CA LEU A 126 -22.30 -29.14 -1.44
C LEU A 126 -21.77 -29.19 -2.89
N LEU A 127 -22.43 -29.95 -3.77
CA LEU A 127 -22.04 -30.07 -5.18
C LEU A 127 -22.26 -28.78 -5.99
N ASN A 128 -23.13 -27.89 -5.51
CA ASN A 128 -23.40 -26.60 -6.14
C ASN A 128 -22.42 -25.49 -5.73
N LEU A 129 -21.54 -25.72 -4.75
CA LEU A 129 -20.53 -24.73 -4.35
C LEU A 129 -19.62 -24.38 -5.52
N LYS A 130 -19.27 -23.10 -5.69
CA LYS A 130 -18.33 -22.59 -6.70
C LYS A 130 -17.12 -21.96 -6.02
N ILE A 131 -15.97 -22.61 -6.11
CA ILE A 131 -14.73 -22.24 -5.42
C ILE A 131 -13.63 -21.97 -6.47
N CYS A 132 -13.02 -20.79 -6.41
CA CYS A 132 -12.04 -20.34 -7.39
C CYS A 132 -10.70 -19.94 -6.77
N ASP A 133 -9.63 -20.17 -7.52
CA ASP A 133 -8.33 -19.50 -7.34
C ASP A 133 -7.90 -18.87 -8.67
N ALA A 134 -7.81 -17.54 -8.69
CA ALA A 134 -7.52 -16.75 -9.89
C ALA A 134 -6.02 -16.65 -10.23
N ALA A 135 -5.15 -17.23 -9.40
CA ALA A 135 -3.72 -17.39 -9.60
C ALA A 135 -3.28 -18.74 -9.02
N SER A 136 -3.92 -19.80 -9.52
CA SER A 136 -3.98 -21.12 -8.86
C SER A 136 -2.65 -21.85 -8.71
N GLY A 137 -1.61 -21.48 -9.48
CA GLY A 137 -0.33 -22.17 -9.48
C GLY A 137 -0.52 -23.67 -9.71
N SER A 138 0.09 -24.48 -8.84
CA SER A 138 -0.04 -25.94 -8.85
C SER A 138 -1.35 -26.48 -8.25
N GLY A 139 -2.26 -25.60 -7.81
CA GLY A 139 -3.59 -25.96 -7.32
C GLY A 139 -3.68 -26.23 -5.81
N HIS A 140 -2.73 -25.76 -5.00
CA HIS A 140 -2.66 -26.09 -3.57
C HIS A 140 -3.92 -25.67 -2.77
N PHE A 141 -4.44 -24.46 -3.00
CA PHE A 141 -5.71 -24.01 -2.39
C PHE A 141 -6.92 -24.80 -2.90
N LEU A 142 -6.94 -25.10 -4.20
CA LEU A 142 -8.01 -25.86 -4.83
C LEU A 142 -8.09 -27.30 -4.30
N LEU A 143 -6.94 -27.95 -4.09
CA LEU A 143 -6.85 -29.27 -3.46
C LEU A 143 -7.34 -29.23 -2.01
N ALA A 144 -6.92 -28.25 -1.23
CA ALA A 144 -7.35 -28.10 0.16
C ALA A 144 -8.87 -27.89 0.25
N ALA A 145 -9.44 -27.06 -0.62
CA ALA A 145 -10.87 -26.87 -0.74
C ALA A 145 -11.59 -28.17 -1.15
N ALA A 146 -11.10 -28.87 -2.18
CA ALA A 146 -11.66 -30.13 -2.64
C ALA A 146 -11.67 -31.20 -1.54
N ARG A 147 -10.57 -31.32 -0.79
CA ARG A 147 -10.46 -32.22 0.38
C ARG A 147 -11.46 -31.84 1.47
N ARG A 148 -11.58 -30.54 1.81
CA ARG A 148 -12.46 -30.10 2.90
C ARG A 148 -13.94 -30.33 2.59
N VAL A 149 -14.40 -29.94 1.41
CA VAL A 149 -15.79 -30.13 0.97
C VAL A 149 -16.05 -31.61 0.67
N GLY A 150 -15.10 -32.31 0.04
CA GLY A 150 -15.20 -33.73 -0.26
C GLY A 150 -15.31 -34.59 1.00
N LYS A 151 -14.63 -34.22 2.08
CA LYS A 151 -14.81 -34.84 3.40
C LYS A 151 -16.25 -34.72 3.88
N GLU A 152 -16.84 -33.54 3.74
CA GLU A 152 -18.20 -33.30 4.20
C GLU A 152 -19.25 -33.97 3.31
N LEU A 153 -19.04 -33.95 1.99
CA LEU A 153 -19.88 -34.69 1.04
C LEU A 153 -19.83 -36.20 1.31
N ALA A 154 -18.65 -36.76 1.61
CA ALA A 154 -18.52 -38.18 1.95
C ALA A 154 -19.30 -38.52 3.22
N LYS A 155 -19.23 -37.69 4.27
CA LYS A 155 -20.01 -37.92 5.48
C LYS A 155 -21.51 -37.88 5.21
N VAL A 156 -21.99 -36.89 4.47
CA VAL A 156 -23.42 -36.77 4.12
C VAL A 156 -23.87 -37.96 3.29
N ARG A 157 -23.08 -38.35 2.28
CA ARG A 157 -23.44 -39.40 1.32
C ARG A 157 -23.43 -40.80 1.91
N PHE A 158 -22.48 -41.09 2.79
CA PHE A 158 -22.34 -42.42 3.38
C PHE A 158 -22.91 -42.50 4.81
N GLU A 159 -23.35 -41.37 5.38
CA GLU A 159 -23.90 -41.28 6.74
C GLU A 159 -22.92 -41.83 7.80
N GLU A 160 -21.62 -41.63 7.54
CA GLU A 160 -20.50 -42.08 8.38
C GLU A 160 -19.58 -40.88 8.69
N ASP A 161 -19.27 -40.65 9.98
CA ASP A 161 -18.36 -39.55 10.40
C ASP A 161 -16.92 -39.73 9.91
N GLN A 162 -16.51 -40.99 9.68
CA GLN A 162 -15.19 -41.38 9.18
C GLN A 162 -15.30 -42.27 7.94
N PRO A 163 -15.55 -41.69 6.76
CA PRO A 163 -15.63 -42.44 5.51
C PRO A 163 -14.32 -43.15 5.18
N THR A 164 -14.41 -44.32 4.56
CA THR A 164 -13.26 -45.07 4.05
C THR A 164 -12.48 -44.24 2.99
N PRO A 165 -11.17 -44.50 2.78
CA PRO A 165 -10.39 -43.79 1.76
C PRO A 165 -10.99 -43.85 0.35
N THR A 166 -11.71 -44.93 0.01
CA THR A 166 -12.39 -45.08 -1.28
C THR A 166 -13.64 -44.20 -1.37
N GLN A 167 -14.45 -44.16 -0.32
CA GLN A 167 -15.62 -43.28 -0.21
C GLN A 167 -15.20 -41.79 -0.27
N PHE A 168 -14.17 -41.43 0.50
CA PHE A 168 -13.59 -40.09 0.48
C PHE A 168 -13.13 -39.67 -0.91
N ARG A 169 -12.30 -40.49 -1.59
CA ARG A 169 -11.84 -40.20 -2.96
C ARG A 169 -12.98 -40.07 -3.96
N SER A 170 -14.04 -40.87 -3.80
CA SER A 170 -15.22 -40.74 -4.66
C SER A 170 -15.94 -39.40 -4.47
N ALA A 171 -16.07 -38.92 -3.24
CA ALA A 171 -16.69 -37.62 -2.96
C ALA A 171 -15.79 -36.47 -3.43
N VAL A 172 -14.47 -36.54 -3.18
CA VAL A 172 -13.51 -35.53 -3.65
C VAL A 172 -13.52 -35.43 -5.18
N ARG A 173 -13.59 -36.56 -5.89
CA ARG A 173 -13.73 -36.58 -7.35
C ARG A 173 -14.94 -35.76 -7.81
N ASP A 174 -16.10 -35.93 -7.16
CA ASP A 174 -17.31 -35.21 -7.55
C ASP A 174 -17.20 -33.73 -7.22
N ILE A 175 -16.59 -33.35 -6.09
CA ILE A 175 -16.30 -31.94 -5.78
C ILE A 175 -15.39 -31.32 -6.83
N ILE A 176 -14.33 -32.02 -7.26
CA ILE A 176 -13.44 -31.53 -8.33
C ILE A 176 -14.21 -31.31 -9.63
N GLN A 177 -15.16 -32.18 -9.97
CA GLN A 177 -15.98 -32.07 -11.17
C GLN A 177 -16.94 -30.87 -11.16
N HIS A 178 -17.52 -30.53 -10.00
CA HIS A 178 -18.64 -29.58 -9.94
C HIS A 178 -18.27 -28.23 -9.31
N CYS A 179 -17.24 -28.19 -8.46
CA CYS A 179 -17.02 -27.07 -7.54
C CYS A 179 -15.72 -26.31 -7.72
N ILE A 180 -14.69 -26.92 -8.30
CA ILE A 180 -13.33 -26.39 -8.30
C ILE A 180 -13.00 -25.69 -9.61
N TYR A 181 -12.64 -24.41 -9.54
CA TYR A 181 -12.28 -23.54 -10.65
C TYR A 181 -10.90 -22.92 -10.42
N GLY A 182 -10.13 -22.73 -11.48
CA GLY A 182 -8.77 -22.21 -11.37
C GLY A 182 -8.33 -21.48 -12.63
N VAL A 183 -7.57 -20.41 -12.45
CA VAL A 183 -6.91 -19.69 -13.54
C VAL A 183 -5.44 -19.53 -13.21
N ASP A 184 -4.57 -19.75 -14.19
CA ASP A 184 -3.16 -19.38 -14.06
C ASP A 184 -2.60 -18.88 -15.39
N LEU A 185 -1.66 -17.93 -15.32
CA LEU A 185 -0.99 -17.38 -16.50
C LEU A 185 -0.03 -18.41 -17.13
N ASN A 186 0.60 -19.25 -16.31
CA ASN A 186 1.57 -20.24 -16.75
C ASN A 186 0.86 -21.54 -17.17
N PRO A 187 0.96 -21.95 -18.45
CA PRO A 187 0.35 -23.19 -18.92
C PRO A 187 0.85 -24.43 -18.16
N LEU A 188 2.10 -24.47 -17.74
CA LEU A 188 2.65 -25.60 -16.98
C LEU A 188 2.03 -25.69 -15.58
N ALA A 189 1.74 -24.55 -14.94
CA ALA A 189 1.06 -24.52 -13.65
C ALA A 189 -0.37 -25.08 -13.77
N VAL A 190 -1.09 -24.68 -14.82
CA VAL A 190 -2.42 -25.21 -15.17
C VAL A 190 -2.40 -26.74 -15.34
N ASP A 191 -1.43 -27.27 -16.09
CA ASP A 191 -1.32 -28.71 -16.30
C ASP A 191 -0.98 -29.46 -15.01
N LEU A 192 -0.10 -28.91 -14.18
CA LEU A 192 0.23 -29.48 -12.87
C LEU A 192 -0.97 -29.46 -11.92
N CYS A 193 -1.74 -28.38 -11.92
CA CYS A 193 -3.00 -28.27 -11.17
C CYS A 193 -3.99 -29.38 -11.60
N LYS A 194 -4.19 -29.59 -12.91
CA LYS A 194 -5.04 -30.68 -13.42
C LYS A 194 -4.53 -32.07 -12.98
N VAL A 195 -3.23 -32.33 -13.10
CA VAL A 195 -2.62 -33.59 -12.65
C VAL A 195 -2.83 -33.81 -11.16
N ALA A 196 -2.60 -32.78 -10.36
CA ALA A 196 -2.77 -32.82 -8.93
C ALA A 196 -4.22 -33.17 -8.53
N LEU A 197 -5.20 -32.49 -9.13
CA LEU A 197 -6.62 -32.76 -8.93
C LEU A 197 -7.00 -34.19 -9.35
N TRP A 198 -6.47 -34.68 -10.48
CA TRP A 198 -6.71 -36.06 -10.93
C TRP A 198 -6.14 -37.13 -9.99
N LEU A 199 -4.96 -36.89 -9.42
CA LEU A 199 -4.35 -37.80 -8.45
C LEU A 199 -5.17 -37.85 -7.16
N GLU A 200 -5.61 -36.68 -6.68
CA GLU A 200 -6.41 -36.56 -5.47
C GLU A 200 -7.80 -37.22 -5.62
N GLY A 201 -8.47 -36.96 -6.75
CA GLY A 201 -9.79 -37.52 -7.09
C GLY A 201 -9.76 -38.90 -7.76
N HIS A 202 -8.62 -39.63 -7.72
CA HIS A 202 -8.50 -40.90 -8.42
C HIS A 202 -9.45 -41.97 -7.84
N ASN A 203 -10.29 -42.55 -8.69
CA ASN A 203 -11.21 -43.62 -8.32
C ASN A 203 -11.07 -44.83 -9.27
N LYS A 204 -10.91 -46.03 -8.69
CA LYS A 204 -10.64 -47.26 -9.44
C LYS A 204 -11.78 -47.55 -10.40
N GLY A 205 -11.46 -47.79 -11.67
CA GLY A 205 -12.44 -48.11 -12.72
C GLY A 205 -13.16 -46.89 -13.30
N LYS A 206 -12.83 -45.67 -12.88
CA LYS A 206 -13.33 -44.42 -13.48
C LYS A 206 -12.24 -43.75 -14.35
N PRO A 207 -12.59 -43.06 -15.45
CA PRO A 207 -11.63 -42.31 -16.27
C PRO A 207 -11.12 -41.04 -15.57
N LEU A 208 -10.12 -40.37 -16.12
CA LEU A 208 -9.80 -39.00 -15.70
C LEU A 208 -10.94 -38.06 -16.14
N THR A 209 -11.24 -37.07 -15.30
CA THR A 209 -12.31 -36.08 -15.57
C THR A 209 -11.85 -35.04 -16.57
N PHE A 210 -12.80 -34.48 -17.33
CA PHE A 210 -12.49 -33.36 -18.21
C PHE A 210 -12.50 -32.05 -17.40
N LEU A 211 -11.36 -31.35 -17.33
CA LEU A 211 -11.19 -30.19 -16.43
C LEU A 211 -11.01 -28.84 -17.16
N ASP A 212 -10.90 -28.82 -18.49
CA ASP A 212 -10.53 -27.60 -19.24
C ASP A 212 -11.57 -26.47 -19.18
N HIS A 213 -12.82 -26.80 -18.90
CA HIS A 213 -13.88 -25.82 -18.67
C HIS A 213 -13.79 -25.14 -17.30
N HIS A 214 -13.07 -25.72 -16.33
CA HIS A 214 -12.93 -25.19 -14.97
C HIS A 214 -11.50 -24.71 -14.64
N ILE A 215 -10.48 -25.36 -15.18
CA ILE A 215 -9.06 -25.02 -14.96
C ILE A 215 -8.49 -24.45 -16.26
N LYS A 216 -8.25 -23.14 -16.27
CA LYS A 216 -7.99 -22.35 -17.47
C LYS A 216 -6.60 -21.71 -17.45
N CYS A 217 -6.00 -21.59 -18.63
CA CYS A 217 -4.79 -20.78 -18.81
C CYS A 217 -5.14 -19.38 -19.31
N GLY A 218 -4.77 -18.34 -18.56
CA GLY A 218 -5.14 -16.96 -18.86
C GLY A 218 -4.53 -15.94 -17.91
N ASN A 219 -4.41 -14.70 -18.38
CA ASN A 219 -4.09 -13.55 -17.54
C ASN A 219 -5.37 -13.05 -16.87
N SER A 220 -5.68 -13.56 -15.68
CA SER A 220 -6.88 -13.20 -14.92
C SER A 220 -7.05 -11.68 -14.68
N LEU A 221 -5.94 -10.91 -14.67
CA LEU A 221 -5.94 -9.45 -14.52
C LEU A 221 -6.19 -8.67 -15.81
N VAL A 222 -6.01 -9.27 -17.00
CA VAL A 222 -6.11 -8.58 -18.30
C VAL A 222 -7.21 -9.20 -19.16
N GLY A 223 -8.22 -8.40 -19.48
CA GLY A 223 -9.36 -8.80 -20.29
C GLY A 223 -10.65 -8.17 -19.79
N VAL A 224 -11.76 -8.52 -20.44
CA VAL A 224 -13.07 -7.99 -20.11
C VAL A 224 -13.62 -8.72 -18.90
N PHE A 225 -13.89 -7.99 -17.83
CA PHE A 225 -14.55 -8.54 -16.64
C PHE A 225 -16.07 -8.60 -16.83
N ASP A 226 -16.66 -7.48 -17.28
CA ASP A 226 -18.07 -7.34 -17.63
C ASP A 226 -18.22 -6.86 -19.08
N MET A 227 -18.98 -7.60 -19.89
CA MET A 227 -19.20 -7.33 -21.32
C MET A 227 -19.90 -5.99 -21.57
N GLY A 228 -20.53 -5.40 -20.56
CA GLY A 228 -21.08 -4.04 -20.63
C GLY A 228 -20.06 -2.98 -21.05
N VAL A 229 -18.75 -3.17 -20.78
CA VAL A 229 -17.71 -2.23 -21.21
C VAL A 229 -17.46 -2.24 -22.72
N VAL A 230 -17.68 -3.38 -23.38
CA VAL A 230 -17.49 -3.52 -24.83
C VAL A 230 -18.48 -2.62 -25.57
N LYS A 231 -19.71 -2.51 -25.05
CA LYS A 231 -20.76 -1.61 -25.57
C LYS A 231 -20.55 -0.14 -25.25
N LYS A 232 -20.03 0.17 -24.06
CA LYS A 232 -19.60 1.56 -23.74
C LYS A 232 -18.47 2.00 -24.67
N GLY A 233 -17.75 1.04 -25.26
CA GLY A 233 -16.71 1.23 -26.24
C GLY A 233 -15.35 1.50 -25.62
N ILE A 234 -14.38 1.81 -26.48
CA ILE A 234 -12.97 1.91 -26.07
C ILE A 234 -12.71 3.25 -25.35
N PRO A 235 -12.15 3.25 -24.13
CA PRO A 235 -11.79 4.48 -23.43
C PRO A 235 -10.64 5.22 -24.12
N ASP A 236 -10.70 6.55 -24.17
CA ASP A 236 -9.66 7.38 -24.81
C ASP A 236 -8.27 7.16 -24.19
N ASP A 237 -8.24 6.80 -22.90
CA ASP A 237 -7.01 6.53 -22.17
C ASP A 237 -6.32 5.22 -22.60
N ALA A 238 -6.99 4.35 -23.36
CA ALA A 238 -6.37 3.19 -24.01
C ALA A 238 -5.25 3.60 -24.99
N PHE A 239 -5.30 4.83 -25.53
CA PHE A 239 -4.33 5.36 -26.49
C PHE A 239 -3.29 6.30 -25.88
N LYS A 240 -3.12 6.32 -24.54
CA LYS A 240 -1.98 7.03 -23.92
C LYS A 240 -0.67 6.35 -24.35
N PRO A 241 0.33 7.08 -24.92
CA PRO A 241 1.52 6.44 -25.48
C PRO A 241 2.34 5.73 -24.41
N VAL A 242 2.85 4.54 -24.74
CA VAL A 242 3.83 3.79 -23.95
C VAL A 242 5.18 3.72 -24.68
N THR A 243 6.18 3.08 -24.08
CA THR A 243 7.51 2.89 -24.66
C THR A 243 7.40 2.25 -26.04
N GLY A 244 7.96 2.87 -27.07
CA GLY A 244 7.92 2.35 -28.45
C GLY A 244 6.79 2.92 -29.31
N ASP A 245 5.81 3.63 -28.71
CA ASP A 245 4.77 4.33 -29.47
C ASP A 245 5.24 5.71 -29.97
N ASN A 246 4.70 6.14 -31.10
CA ASN A 246 4.81 7.51 -31.57
C ASN A 246 3.77 8.40 -30.84
N LYS A 247 4.24 9.45 -30.16
CA LYS A 247 3.37 10.30 -29.30
C LYS A 247 2.36 11.11 -30.11
N GLU A 248 2.74 11.59 -31.29
CA GLU A 248 1.87 12.35 -32.18
C GLU A 248 0.76 11.47 -32.75
N VAL A 249 1.10 10.26 -33.20
CA VAL A 249 0.14 9.25 -33.69
C VAL A 249 -0.82 8.83 -32.58
N ALA A 250 -0.32 8.53 -31.38
CA ALA A 250 -1.16 8.18 -30.23
C ALA A 250 -2.16 9.30 -29.88
N ALA A 251 -1.72 10.57 -29.90
CA ALA A 251 -2.60 11.71 -29.68
C ALA A 251 -3.67 11.88 -30.78
N ALA A 252 -3.31 11.63 -32.04
CA ALA A 252 -4.25 11.68 -33.17
C ALA A 252 -5.33 10.59 -33.06
N ILE A 253 -4.94 9.33 -32.80
CA ILE A 253 -5.85 8.21 -32.62
C ILE A 253 -6.77 8.44 -31.41
N ARG A 254 -6.21 8.92 -30.29
CA ARG A 254 -7.00 9.28 -29.11
C ARG A 254 -8.08 10.32 -29.44
N LYS A 255 -7.72 11.37 -30.19
CA LYS A 255 -8.67 12.41 -30.61
C LYS A 255 -9.74 11.85 -31.55
N ARG A 256 -9.36 10.97 -32.48
CA ARG A 256 -10.27 10.26 -33.37
C ARG A 256 -11.27 9.41 -32.57
N ASN A 257 -10.79 8.55 -31.67
CA ASN A 257 -11.63 7.70 -30.82
C ASN A 257 -12.63 8.52 -29.99
N LYS A 258 -12.16 9.63 -29.40
CA LYS A 258 -13.03 10.54 -28.65
C LYS A 258 -14.17 11.09 -29.51
N LYS A 259 -13.86 11.54 -30.73
CA LYS A 259 -14.87 12.05 -31.67
C LYS A 259 -15.86 10.96 -32.09
N GLU A 260 -15.38 9.76 -32.37
CA GLU A 260 -16.22 8.59 -32.71
C GLU A 260 -17.21 8.29 -31.57
N ARG A 261 -16.72 8.28 -30.32
CA ARG A 261 -17.55 8.10 -29.11
C ARG A 261 -18.60 9.19 -28.92
N GLU A 262 -18.22 10.45 -29.06
CA GLU A 262 -19.13 11.59 -28.90
C GLU A 262 -20.22 11.60 -29.98
N SER A 263 -19.90 11.13 -31.18
CA SER A 263 -20.85 11.04 -32.29
C SER A 263 -21.85 9.89 -32.10
N ALA A 264 -21.46 8.82 -31.41
CA ALA A 264 -22.29 7.64 -31.15
C ALA A 264 -23.30 7.82 -30.00
N GLN A 265 -23.15 8.81 -29.11
CA GLN A 265 -24.08 9.05 -28.00
C GLN A 265 -25.50 9.48 -28.42
N ILE A 266 -25.78 9.63 -29.72
CA ILE A 266 -27.08 10.06 -30.26
C ILE A 266 -28.00 8.87 -30.63
N GLU A 267 -27.49 7.63 -30.67
CA GLU A 267 -28.30 6.44 -30.96
C GLU A 267 -28.05 5.33 -29.91
N LEU A 268 -29.00 5.10 -28.99
CA LEU A 268 -28.95 3.94 -28.09
C LEU A 268 -30.35 3.33 -27.91
N ALA A 269 -30.59 2.23 -28.62
CA ALA A 269 -31.69 1.30 -28.44
C ALA A 269 -31.17 -0.15 -28.50
N PHE A 270 -30.46 -0.62 -27.46
CA PHE A 270 -29.85 -1.97 -27.44
C PHE A 270 -29.87 -2.70 -26.07
N GLU A 271 -30.68 -2.25 -25.10
CA GLU A 271 -30.67 -2.80 -23.72
C GLU A 271 -31.28 -4.21 -23.55
N GLY A 272 -31.75 -4.89 -24.60
CA GLY A 272 -32.44 -6.19 -24.49
C GLY A 272 -31.70 -7.46 -24.98
N LYS A 273 -30.73 -7.35 -25.90
CA LYS A 273 -30.12 -8.53 -26.56
C LYS A 273 -28.96 -9.18 -25.80
N GLU A 274 -28.25 -8.43 -24.96
CA GLU A 274 -27.05 -8.93 -24.27
C GLU A 274 -27.36 -9.86 -23.10
N ALA A 275 -28.37 -9.51 -22.30
CA ALA A 275 -28.84 -10.39 -21.23
C ALA A 275 -29.33 -11.75 -21.78
N ALA A 276 -29.72 -11.82 -23.06
CA ALA A 276 -30.06 -13.07 -23.72
C ALA A 276 -28.82 -13.87 -24.16
N GLU A 277 -27.78 -13.22 -24.67
CA GLU A 277 -26.55 -13.88 -25.14
C GLU A 277 -25.67 -14.38 -23.98
N THR A 278 -25.47 -13.58 -22.93
CA THR A 278 -24.72 -14.01 -21.73
C THR A 278 -25.43 -15.16 -21.03
N LYS A 279 -26.76 -15.10 -20.94
CA LYS A 279 -27.60 -16.17 -20.40
C LYS A 279 -27.53 -17.46 -21.23
N TYR A 280 -27.50 -17.36 -22.57
CA TYR A 280 -27.34 -18.53 -23.44
C TYR A 280 -26.02 -19.28 -23.14
N PHE A 281 -24.89 -18.58 -23.03
CA PHE A 281 -23.62 -19.24 -22.70
C PHE A 281 -23.62 -19.81 -21.28
N ALA A 282 -24.25 -19.13 -20.32
CA ALA A 282 -24.39 -19.62 -18.96
C ALA A 282 -25.20 -20.92 -18.88
N GLU A 283 -26.32 -20.99 -19.61
CA GLU A 283 -27.14 -22.21 -19.72
C GLU A 283 -26.35 -23.35 -20.39
N ALA A 284 -25.67 -23.06 -21.50
CA ALA A 284 -24.86 -24.05 -22.22
C ALA A 284 -23.68 -24.59 -21.39
N PHE A 285 -22.99 -23.74 -20.62
CA PHE A 285 -21.92 -24.19 -19.71
C PHE A 285 -22.47 -24.93 -18.48
N SER A 286 -23.66 -24.56 -17.99
CA SER A 286 -24.35 -25.34 -16.97
C SER A 286 -24.73 -26.73 -17.48
N GLU A 287 -25.20 -26.86 -18.73
CA GLU A 287 -25.42 -28.17 -19.37
C GLU A 287 -24.12 -28.97 -19.48
N LEU A 288 -23.04 -28.34 -19.96
CA LEU A 288 -21.71 -28.95 -20.04
C LEU A 288 -21.26 -29.50 -18.68
N ALA A 289 -21.36 -28.71 -17.62
CA ALA A 289 -20.95 -29.09 -16.27
C ALA A 289 -21.71 -30.32 -15.75
N ASN A 290 -22.98 -30.47 -16.13
CA ASN A 290 -23.86 -31.59 -15.74
C ASN A 290 -23.63 -32.88 -16.56
N ILE A 291 -22.82 -32.87 -17.62
CA ILE A 291 -22.46 -34.09 -18.35
C ILE A 291 -21.60 -34.98 -17.43
N PRO A 292 -22.01 -36.23 -17.14
CA PRO A 292 -21.27 -37.12 -16.25
C PRO A 292 -19.93 -37.58 -16.82
N ASP A 293 -18.91 -37.73 -15.96
CA ASP A 293 -17.57 -38.22 -16.32
C ASP A 293 -17.28 -39.63 -15.74
N ASP A 294 -18.29 -40.50 -15.75
CA ASP A 294 -18.22 -41.85 -15.18
C ASP A 294 -17.66 -42.92 -16.12
N ASP A 295 -17.62 -42.65 -17.42
CA ASP A 295 -17.02 -43.52 -18.44
C ASP A 295 -16.30 -42.73 -19.54
N THR A 296 -15.51 -43.44 -20.34
CA THR A 296 -14.66 -42.85 -21.37
C THR A 296 -15.41 -42.18 -22.53
N GLN A 297 -16.63 -42.63 -22.84
CA GLN A 297 -17.44 -42.05 -23.92
C GLN A 297 -18.02 -40.71 -23.49
N LYS A 298 -18.54 -40.62 -22.26
CA LYS A 298 -19.12 -39.37 -21.76
C LYS A 298 -18.07 -38.28 -21.52
N VAL A 299 -16.87 -38.64 -21.05
CA VAL A 299 -15.74 -37.69 -20.99
C VAL A 299 -15.44 -37.09 -22.37
N LYS A 300 -15.44 -37.91 -23.43
CA LYS A 300 -15.26 -37.43 -24.81
C LYS A 300 -16.44 -36.60 -25.30
N GLN A 301 -17.68 -36.95 -24.91
CA GLN A 301 -18.86 -36.15 -25.23
C GLN A 301 -18.77 -34.76 -24.60
N LYS A 302 -18.34 -34.68 -23.33
CA LYS A 302 -18.14 -33.42 -22.61
C LYS A 302 -17.06 -32.56 -23.27
N GLU A 303 -15.91 -33.16 -23.59
CA GLU A 303 -14.83 -32.51 -24.34
C GLU A 303 -15.31 -31.99 -25.70
N GLN A 304 -16.05 -32.80 -26.47
CA GLN A 304 -16.60 -32.41 -27.76
C GLN A 304 -17.58 -31.24 -27.63
N PHE A 305 -18.49 -31.29 -26.66
CA PHE A 305 -19.46 -30.23 -26.41
C PHE A 305 -18.76 -28.90 -26.08
N TYR A 306 -17.72 -28.94 -25.24
CA TYR A 306 -16.92 -27.76 -24.91
C TYR A 306 -16.26 -27.14 -26.17
N HIS A 307 -15.66 -27.97 -27.02
CA HIS A 307 -15.06 -27.50 -28.27
C HIS A 307 -16.10 -27.04 -29.31
N GLU A 308 -17.29 -27.62 -29.33
CA GLU A 308 -18.36 -27.17 -30.20
C GLU A 308 -18.86 -25.77 -29.81
N LEU A 309 -19.04 -25.52 -28.51
CA LEU A 309 -19.37 -24.18 -28.01
C LEU A 309 -18.28 -23.15 -28.31
N ARG A 310 -17.02 -23.49 -28.05
CA ARG A 310 -15.94 -22.50 -28.14
C ARG A 310 -15.42 -22.28 -29.55
N ASP A 311 -15.23 -23.36 -30.30
CA ASP A 311 -14.52 -23.32 -31.59
C ASP A 311 -15.48 -23.22 -32.78
N LYS A 312 -16.76 -23.58 -32.61
CA LYS A 312 -17.74 -23.63 -33.71
C LYS A 312 -18.95 -22.71 -33.53
N ASP A 313 -19.30 -22.27 -32.32
CA ASP A 313 -20.42 -21.34 -32.10
C ASP A 313 -20.08 -19.93 -32.64
N PRO A 314 -20.77 -19.43 -33.68
CA PRO A 314 -20.49 -18.10 -34.23
C PRO A 314 -20.75 -16.96 -33.25
N ASN A 315 -21.69 -17.12 -32.31
CA ASN A 315 -21.98 -16.10 -31.31
C ASN A 315 -20.87 -16.02 -30.27
N TRP A 316 -20.32 -17.17 -29.85
CA TRP A 316 -19.18 -17.19 -28.94
C TRP A 316 -17.98 -16.50 -29.59
N TYR A 317 -17.65 -16.88 -30.84
CA TYR A 317 -16.53 -16.28 -31.57
C TYR A 317 -16.71 -14.77 -31.77
N LYS A 318 -17.93 -14.32 -32.03
CA LYS A 318 -18.28 -12.89 -32.12
C LYS A 318 -17.99 -12.17 -30.81
N GLN A 319 -18.51 -12.66 -29.68
CA GLN A 319 -18.33 -12.00 -28.39
C GLN A 319 -16.87 -12.02 -27.92
N TRP A 320 -16.20 -13.16 -28.09
CA TRP A 320 -14.78 -13.30 -27.77
C TRP A 320 -13.91 -12.35 -28.60
N THR A 321 -14.15 -12.24 -29.91
CA THR A 321 -13.41 -11.32 -30.77
C THR A 321 -13.71 -9.85 -30.44
N ALA A 322 -14.96 -9.50 -30.10
CA ALA A 322 -15.30 -8.14 -29.69
C ALA A 322 -14.56 -7.75 -28.39
N ALA A 323 -14.50 -8.66 -27.42
CA ALA A 323 -13.76 -8.49 -26.19
C ALA A 323 -12.24 -8.39 -26.43
N ASN A 324 -11.70 -9.17 -27.38
CA ASN A 324 -10.32 -9.05 -27.85
C ASN A 324 -10.06 -7.70 -28.50
N ILE A 325 -10.93 -7.20 -29.39
CA ILE A 325 -10.78 -5.89 -30.05
C ILE A 325 -10.74 -4.78 -29.01
N TRP A 326 -11.66 -4.81 -28.03
CA TRP A 326 -11.69 -3.83 -26.95
C TRP A 326 -10.41 -3.86 -26.11
N THR A 327 -9.96 -5.05 -25.71
CA THR A 327 -8.76 -5.21 -24.87
C THR A 327 -7.49 -4.89 -25.65
N ALA A 328 -7.41 -5.26 -26.93
CA ALA A 328 -6.26 -5.02 -27.81
C ALA A 328 -5.97 -3.52 -27.99
N ALA A 329 -6.95 -2.63 -27.81
CA ALA A 329 -6.72 -1.18 -27.85
C ALA A 329 -5.70 -0.69 -26.82
N PHE A 330 -5.60 -1.39 -25.69
CA PHE A 330 -4.62 -1.08 -24.65
C PHE A 330 -3.23 -1.65 -24.93
N PHE A 331 -3.06 -2.48 -25.96
CA PHE A 331 -1.81 -3.20 -26.26
C PHE A 331 -1.29 -2.94 -27.68
N CYS A 332 -2.13 -2.45 -28.59
CA CYS A 332 -1.70 -2.23 -29.96
C CYS A 332 -0.61 -1.15 -30.05
N PRO A 333 0.42 -1.34 -30.89
CA PRO A 333 1.45 -0.33 -31.13
C PRO A 333 0.90 0.86 -31.90
N LEU A 334 1.26 2.08 -31.48
CA LEU A 334 0.70 3.33 -32.02
C LEU A 334 1.75 4.06 -32.88
N ASN A 335 2.13 3.45 -34.01
CA ASN A 335 3.21 3.94 -34.87
C ASN A 335 2.76 4.45 -36.25
N ASN A 336 1.56 4.09 -36.68
CA ASN A 336 0.98 4.52 -37.95
C ASN A 336 -0.51 4.85 -37.75
N GLU A 337 -0.90 6.10 -37.92
CA GLU A 337 -2.29 6.56 -37.73
C GLU A 337 -3.27 5.89 -38.71
N GLN A 338 -2.81 5.55 -39.92
CA GLN A 338 -3.64 4.94 -40.97
C GLN A 338 -3.70 3.41 -40.88
N ASP A 339 -3.10 2.80 -39.86
CA ASP A 339 -3.12 1.35 -39.71
C ASP A 339 -4.56 0.83 -39.49
N PRO A 340 -5.10 0.02 -40.42
CA PRO A 340 -6.46 -0.52 -40.31
C PRO A 340 -6.60 -1.49 -39.13
N ALA A 341 -5.51 -2.03 -38.57
CA ALA A 341 -5.53 -2.94 -37.43
C ALA A 341 -5.74 -2.25 -36.07
N ILE A 342 -5.61 -0.91 -35.98
CA ILE A 342 -5.79 -0.19 -34.71
C ILE A 342 -7.28 -0.20 -34.32
N PRO A 343 -7.66 -0.76 -33.15
CA PRO A 343 -9.04 -0.82 -32.70
C PRO A 343 -9.50 0.56 -32.20
N THR A 344 -10.43 1.19 -32.91
CA THR A 344 -11.09 2.43 -32.45
C THR A 344 -12.56 2.15 -32.13
N HIS A 345 -13.23 3.07 -31.42
CA HIS A 345 -14.64 2.93 -31.05
C HIS A 345 -15.53 2.59 -32.24
N GLU A 346 -15.42 3.32 -33.35
CA GLU A 346 -16.20 3.08 -34.58
C GLU A 346 -16.00 1.65 -35.12
N LYS A 347 -14.75 1.18 -35.16
CA LYS A 347 -14.43 -0.17 -35.66
C LYS A 347 -15.00 -1.27 -34.76
N LEU A 348 -14.96 -1.07 -33.44
CA LEU A 348 -15.57 -1.99 -32.49
C LEU A 348 -17.09 -2.04 -32.67
N MET A 349 -17.75 -0.88 -32.80
CA MET A 349 -19.20 -0.82 -33.01
C MET A 349 -19.61 -1.47 -34.34
N HIS A 350 -18.89 -1.17 -35.42
CA HIS A 350 -19.11 -1.79 -36.72
C HIS A 350 -18.89 -3.32 -36.68
N TYR A 351 -17.94 -3.81 -35.88
CA TYR A 351 -17.77 -5.25 -35.66
C TYR A 351 -18.95 -5.89 -34.93
N LEU A 352 -19.49 -5.23 -33.91
CA LEU A 352 -20.66 -5.71 -33.18
C LEU A 352 -21.91 -5.78 -34.06
N GLU A 353 -22.07 -4.83 -34.99
CA GLU A 353 -23.19 -4.78 -35.94
C GLU A 353 -23.03 -5.79 -37.09
N ASN A 354 -21.86 -5.83 -37.73
CA ASN A 354 -21.60 -6.65 -38.90
C ASN A 354 -20.18 -7.25 -38.88
N PRO A 355 -19.96 -8.37 -38.14
CA PRO A 355 -18.65 -9.00 -38.00
C PRO A 355 -17.98 -9.35 -39.34
N GLY A 356 -18.77 -9.73 -40.35
CA GLY A 356 -18.27 -10.16 -41.66
C GLY A 356 -17.79 -9.02 -42.56
N ALA A 357 -18.13 -7.77 -42.25
CA ALA A 357 -17.76 -6.59 -43.03
C ALA A 357 -16.50 -5.87 -42.52
N VAL A 358 -15.90 -6.34 -41.42
CA VAL A 358 -14.76 -5.67 -40.78
C VAL A 358 -13.44 -6.15 -41.37
N HIS A 359 -12.45 -5.26 -41.42
CA HIS A 359 -11.13 -5.56 -41.97
C HIS A 359 -10.45 -6.69 -41.17
N GLY A 360 -10.10 -7.80 -41.84
CA GLY A 360 -9.49 -8.97 -41.18
C GLY A 360 -8.17 -8.72 -40.45
N GLN A 361 -7.47 -7.60 -40.74
CA GLN A 361 -6.25 -7.20 -40.04
C GLN A 361 -6.53 -6.76 -38.59
N LEU A 362 -7.68 -6.12 -38.35
CA LEU A 362 -8.12 -5.77 -36.99
C LEU A 362 -8.36 -7.02 -36.15
N VAL A 363 -9.15 -7.96 -36.67
CA VAL A 363 -9.46 -9.23 -36.00
C VAL A 363 -8.19 -10.04 -35.78
N GLY A 364 -7.34 -10.16 -36.81
CA GLY A 364 -6.07 -10.87 -36.73
C GLY A 364 -5.13 -10.28 -35.67
N MET A 365 -4.98 -8.96 -35.63
CA MET A 365 -4.15 -8.28 -34.62
C MET A 365 -4.72 -8.46 -33.21
N ALA A 366 -6.03 -8.27 -33.04
CA ALA A 366 -6.69 -8.42 -31.74
C ALA A 366 -6.52 -9.83 -31.18
N ASN A 367 -6.74 -10.86 -32.01
CA ASN A 367 -6.59 -12.26 -31.60
C ASN A 367 -5.12 -12.64 -31.38
N ALA A 368 -4.18 -12.08 -32.15
CA ALA A 368 -2.74 -12.31 -31.93
C ALA A 368 -2.28 -11.71 -30.60
N LEU A 369 -2.73 -10.49 -30.26
CA LEU A 369 -2.45 -9.86 -28.97
C LEU A 369 -3.12 -10.64 -27.82
N ALA A 370 -4.35 -11.11 -28.01
CA ALA A 370 -5.04 -11.96 -27.04
C ALA A 370 -4.27 -13.26 -26.77
N GLN A 371 -3.69 -13.89 -27.80
CA GLN A 371 -2.85 -15.07 -27.63
C GLN A 371 -1.52 -14.74 -26.94
N LYS A 372 -0.85 -13.65 -27.35
CA LYS A 372 0.45 -13.21 -26.79
C LYS A 372 0.33 -12.89 -25.29
N HIS A 373 -0.69 -12.11 -24.91
CA HIS A 373 -0.89 -11.62 -23.55
C HIS A 373 -1.86 -12.46 -22.72
N ARG A 374 -2.42 -13.51 -23.33
CA ARG A 374 -3.40 -14.43 -22.74
C ARG A 374 -4.60 -13.71 -22.14
N PHE A 375 -5.27 -12.85 -22.92
CA PHE A 375 -6.46 -12.13 -22.43
C PHE A 375 -7.49 -13.11 -21.88
N PHE A 376 -8.04 -12.78 -20.70
CA PHE A 376 -9.02 -13.60 -20.00
C PHE A 376 -10.33 -12.83 -19.80
N HIS A 377 -11.38 -13.28 -20.47
CA HIS A 377 -12.69 -12.63 -20.47
C HIS A 377 -13.64 -13.38 -19.53
N TRP A 378 -13.78 -12.91 -18.29
CA TRP A 378 -14.41 -13.66 -17.18
C TRP A 378 -15.83 -14.14 -17.51
N GLN A 379 -16.70 -13.27 -18.02
CA GLN A 379 -18.07 -13.62 -18.42
C GLN A 379 -18.16 -14.61 -19.60
N LEU A 380 -17.09 -14.82 -20.37
CA LEU A 380 -17.05 -15.78 -21.48
C LEU A 380 -16.32 -17.08 -21.11
N GLU A 381 -15.39 -17.02 -20.17
CA GLU A 381 -14.60 -18.19 -19.74
C GLU A 381 -15.29 -18.98 -18.62
N PHE A 382 -16.06 -18.32 -17.74
CA PHE A 382 -16.91 -18.92 -16.70
C PHE A 382 -18.34 -18.34 -16.71
N PRO A 383 -19.06 -18.41 -17.85
CA PRO A 383 -20.34 -17.73 -18.01
C PRO A 383 -21.41 -18.18 -16.99
N GLU A 384 -21.44 -19.46 -16.63
CA GLU A 384 -22.40 -20.03 -15.68
C GLU A 384 -22.24 -19.47 -14.26
N VAL A 385 -21.00 -19.21 -13.83
CA VAL A 385 -20.71 -18.65 -12.52
C VAL A 385 -20.92 -17.14 -12.51
N MET A 386 -20.41 -16.44 -13.53
CA MET A 386 -20.54 -14.98 -13.60
C MET A 386 -22.00 -14.54 -13.77
N ASN A 387 -22.82 -15.30 -14.51
CA ASN A 387 -24.26 -15.06 -14.62
C ASN A 387 -25.03 -15.37 -13.32
N ALA A 388 -24.49 -16.25 -12.47
CA ALA A 388 -25.04 -16.53 -11.14
C ALA A 388 -24.58 -15.51 -10.07
N GLY A 389 -23.87 -14.44 -10.47
CA GLY A 389 -23.42 -13.37 -9.58
C GLY A 389 -22.00 -13.56 -9.02
N GLY A 390 -21.29 -14.62 -9.41
CA GLY A 390 -19.90 -14.88 -8.99
C GLY A 390 -19.71 -16.15 -8.15
N PHE A 391 -18.52 -16.31 -7.63
CA PHE A 391 -18.09 -17.48 -6.86
C PHE A 391 -18.57 -17.40 -5.41
N ASP A 392 -18.85 -18.57 -4.82
CA ASP A 392 -19.17 -18.70 -3.40
C ASP A 392 -17.93 -18.45 -2.55
N VAL A 393 -16.77 -18.93 -3.02
CA VAL A 393 -15.49 -18.74 -2.33
C VAL A 393 -14.37 -18.45 -3.33
N VAL A 394 -13.57 -17.42 -3.05
CA VAL A 394 -12.33 -17.14 -3.79
C VAL A 394 -11.14 -17.27 -2.85
N LEU A 395 -10.21 -18.19 -3.12
CA LEU A 395 -9.03 -18.48 -2.32
C LEU A 395 -7.75 -18.26 -3.14
N GLY A 396 -6.64 -17.93 -2.50
CA GLY A 396 -5.35 -17.99 -3.20
C GLY A 396 -4.19 -17.29 -2.50
N ASN A 397 -3.00 -17.50 -3.05
CA ASN A 397 -1.80 -16.72 -2.76
C ASN A 397 -1.35 -16.02 -4.06
N PRO A 398 -1.94 -14.86 -4.40
CA PRO A 398 -1.59 -14.16 -5.63
C PRO A 398 -0.13 -13.68 -5.64
N PRO A 399 0.45 -13.41 -6.83
CA PRO A 399 1.82 -12.88 -6.96
C PRO A 399 1.99 -11.51 -6.26
N TRP A 400 3.16 -11.27 -5.65
CA TRP A 400 3.48 -10.07 -4.86
C TRP A 400 4.30 -8.99 -5.61
N GLU A 401 4.47 -9.16 -6.91
CA GLU A 401 5.38 -8.41 -7.77
C GLU A 401 4.78 -7.09 -8.26
N ARG A 402 5.62 -6.28 -8.91
CA ARG A 402 5.20 -5.05 -9.61
C ARG A 402 5.01 -5.34 -11.09
N ILE A 403 3.97 -4.74 -11.68
CA ILE A 403 3.76 -4.79 -13.14
C ILE A 403 4.92 -4.13 -13.89
N LYS A 404 5.54 -3.12 -13.28
CA LYS A 404 6.68 -2.42 -13.84
C LYS A 404 7.87 -3.36 -14.01
N LEU A 405 8.37 -3.46 -15.24
CA LEU A 405 9.57 -4.22 -15.59
C LEU A 405 10.77 -3.83 -14.72
N GLN A 406 11.33 -4.80 -14.00
CA GLN A 406 12.54 -4.61 -13.21
C GLN A 406 13.77 -4.83 -14.09
N GLU A 407 14.45 -3.74 -14.45
CA GLU A 407 15.61 -3.77 -15.36
C GLU A 407 16.68 -4.77 -14.89
N GLN A 408 17.00 -4.76 -13.60
CA GLN A 408 18.02 -5.65 -13.04
C GLN A 408 17.66 -7.14 -13.19
N GLU A 409 16.39 -7.49 -13.00
CA GLU A 409 15.92 -8.87 -13.13
C GLU A 409 15.87 -9.29 -14.59
N PHE A 410 15.39 -8.42 -15.48
CA PHE A 410 15.38 -8.69 -16.93
C PHE A 410 16.78 -9.01 -17.46
N PHE A 411 17.79 -8.21 -17.06
CA PHE A 411 19.16 -8.37 -17.52
C PHE A 411 19.95 -9.44 -16.75
N ALA A 412 19.48 -9.97 -15.62
CA ALA A 412 20.26 -10.87 -14.75
C ALA A 412 20.84 -12.09 -15.48
N THR A 413 20.06 -12.70 -16.38
CA THR A 413 20.47 -13.87 -17.18
C THR A 413 20.86 -13.51 -18.62
N ARG A 414 20.62 -12.26 -19.05
CA ARG A 414 20.82 -11.79 -20.45
C ARG A 414 22.09 -10.96 -20.63
N ASP A 415 22.41 -10.11 -19.65
CA ASP A 415 23.59 -9.25 -19.63
C ASP A 415 24.00 -8.91 -18.17
N PRO A 416 24.93 -9.69 -17.58
CA PRO A 416 25.38 -9.49 -16.20
C PRO A 416 26.03 -8.13 -15.92
N GLU A 417 26.60 -7.46 -16.93
CA GLU A 417 27.22 -6.14 -16.77
C GLU A 417 26.15 -5.08 -16.47
N ILE A 418 25.01 -5.16 -17.17
CA ILE A 418 23.87 -4.26 -16.96
C ILE A 418 23.16 -4.55 -15.64
N ALA A 419 22.94 -5.82 -15.33
CA ALA A 419 22.28 -6.23 -14.10
C ALA A 419 23.05 -5.72 -12.86
N ASN A 420 24.37 -5.89 -12.86
CA ASN A 420 25.26 -5.57 -11.73
C ASN A 420 25.85 -4.14 -11.78
N ALA A 421 25.30 -3.24 -12.61
CA ALA A 421 25.74 -1.86 -12.65
C ALA A 421 25.68 -1.18 -11.26
N PRO A 422 26.67 -0.35 -10.87
CA PRO A 422 26.83 0.13 -9.50
C PRO A 422 25.72 1.09 -9.05
N ASN A 423 25.04 1.74 -10.00
CA ASN A 423 23.91 2.61 -9.74
C ASN A 423 23.00 2.71 -10.96
N LYS A 424 21.81 3.30 -10.77
CA LYS A 424 20.80 3.46 -11.82
C LYS A 424 21.32 4.24 -13.02
N ALA A 425 22.09 5.31 -12.82
CA ALA A 425 22.60 6.14 -13.93
C ALA A 425 23.57 5.35 -14.82
N ALA A 426 24.46 4.55 -14.22
CA ALA A 426 25.36 3.66 -14.95
C ALA A 426 24.56 2.61 -15.75
N ARG A 427 23.54 1.99 -15.14
CA ARG A 427 22.66 1.03 -15.82
C ARG A 427 21.95 1.66 -17.02
N THR A 428 21.36 2.84 -16.86
CA THR A 428 20.68 3.56 -17.94
C THR A 428 21.64 3.87 -19.11
N ARG A 429 22.91 4.20 -18.82
CA ARG A 429 23.93 4.40 -19.87
C ARG A 429 24.19 3.11 -20.65
N LEU A 430 24.40 1.99 -19.95
CA LEU A 430 24.66 0.70 -20.58
C LEU A 430 23.47 0.22 -21.43
N ILE A 431 22.24 0.36 -20.92
CA ILE A 431 21.01 0.06 -21.68
C ILE A 431 20.93 0.90 -22.96
N LYS A 432 21.31 2.19 -22.90
CA LYS A 432 21.32 3.06 -24.09
C LYS A 432 22.35 2.62 -25.14
N GLU A 433 23.50 2.09 -24.70
CA GLU A 433 24.53 1.54 -25.59
C GLU A 433 24.11 0.21 -26.23
N LEU A 434 23.15 -0.49 -25.62
CA LEU A 434 22.72 -1.82 -26.05
C LEU A 434 22.16 -1.83 -27.48
N LYS A 435 21.51 -0.73 -27.92
CA LYS A 435 21.08 -0.55 -29.32
C LYS A 435 22.21 -0.69 -30.34
N LYS A 436 23.45 -0.40 -29.94
CA LYS A 436 24.64 -0.54 -30.79
C LYS A 436 25.35 -1.87 -30.57
N LYS A 437 25.45 -2.33 -29.31
CA LYS A 437 26.20 -3.55 -28.92
C LYS A 437 25.44 -4.83 -29.23
N ASN A 438 24.15 -4.88 -28.92
CA ASN A 438 23.27 -6.03 -29.13
C ASN A 438 21.84 -5.56 -29.50
N PRO A 439 21.59 -5.22 -30.78
CA PRO A 439 20.28 -4.71 -31.21
C PRO A 439 19.11 -5.67 -30.96
N GLY A 440 19.37 -6.99 -30.97
CA GLY A 440 18.34 -8.01 -30.69
C GLY A 440 17.83 -7.93 -29.25
N LEU A 441 18.76 -7.91 -28.29
CA LEU A 441 18.42 -7.74 -26.87
C LEU A 441 17.83 -6.36 -26.58
N ALA A 442 18.20 -5.32 -27.34
CA ALA A 442 17.60 -3.98 -27.19
C ALA A 442 16.12 -4.00 -27.57
N LYS A 443 15.80 -4.69 -28.67
CA LYS A 443 14.43 -4.86 -29.13
C LYS A 443 13.61 -5.69 -28.14
N GLU A 444 14.16 -6.79 -27.64
CA GLU A 444 13.50 -7.62 -26.61
C GLU A 444 13.19 -6.80 -25.35
N PHE A 445 14.14 -5.98 -24.89
CA PHE A 445 13.93 -5.09 -23.74
C PHE A 445 12.87 -4.02 -24.01
N GLU A 446 12.87 -3.39 -25.20
CA GLU A 446 11.86 -2.41 -25.58
C GLU A 446 10.46 -3.03 -25.68
N GLU A 447 10.34 -4.23 -26.24
CA GLU A 447 9.08 -4.99 -26.32
C GLU A 447 8.58 -5.38 -24.92
N ALA A 448 9.43 -5.92 -24.05
CA ALA A 448 9.05 -6.25 -22.67
C ALA A 448 8.61 -5.02 -21.88
N LYS A 449 9.24 -3.87 -22.13
CA LYS A 449 8.88 -2.61 -21.50
C LYS A 449 7.57 -2.04 -22.05
N HIS A 450 7.34 -2.11 -23.36
CA HIS A 450 6.06 -1.78 -23.99
C HIS A 450 4.94 -2.61 -23.37
N ASP A 451 5.11 -3.93 -23.31
CA ASP A 451 4.12 -4.87 -22.78
C ASP A 451 3.77 -4.57 -21.30
N ALA A 452 4.78 -4.34 -20.45
CA ALA A 452 4.58 -3.98 -19.05
C ALA A 452 3.83 -2.64 -18.88
N GLU A 453 4.18 -1.63 -19.68
CA GLU A 453 3.51 -0.33 -19.67
C GLU A 453 2.09 -0.40 -20.25
N ALA A 454 1.84 -1.28 -21.24
CA ALA A 454 0.53 -1.57 -21.80
C ALA A 454 -0.40 -2.24 -20.77
N VAL A 455 0.09 -3.21 -19.99
CA VAL A 455 -0.66 -3.78 -18.86
C VAL A 455 -0.95 -2.68 -17.82
N SER A 456 0.04 -1.85 -17.46
CA SER A 456 -0.17 -0.71 -16.57
C SER A 456 -1.21 0.29 -17.11
N ARG A 457 -1.24 0.50 -18.43
CA ARG A 457 -2.24 1.34 -19.10
C ARG A 457 -3.62 0.72 -19.00
N PHE A 458 -3.74 -0.59 -19.29
CA PHE A 458 -4.97 -1.35 -19.14
C PHE A 458 -5.55 -1.24 -17.73
N VAL A 459 -4.79 -1.61 -16.69
CA VAL A 459 -5.33 -1.64 -15.31
C VAL A 459 -5.76 -0.27 -14.79
N ARG A 460 -5.17 0.82 -15.30
CA ARG A 460 -5.54 2.20 -14.91
C ARG A 460 -6.71 2.78 -15.68
N ALA A 461 -6.92 2.34 -16.92
CA ALA A 461 -7.83 2.98 -17.87
C ALA A 461 -9.02 2.11 -18.28
N SER A 462 -9.02 0.82 -17.93
CA SER A 462 -10.13 -0.10 -18.20
C SER A 462 -11.36 0.16 -17.33
N GLY A 463 -11.19 0.84 -16.19
CA GLY A 463 -12.24 1.01 -15.17
C GLY A 463 -12.39 -0.20 -14.24
N ARG A 464 -11.47 -1.16 -14.28
CA ARG A 464 -11.54 -2.41 -13.51
C ARG A 464 -10.93 -2.36 -12.10
N PHE A 465 -9.93 -1.50 -11.88
CA PHE A 465 -9.15 -1.49 -10.63
C PHE A 465 -9.10 -0.08 -10.03
N GLU A 466 -10.27 0.50 -9.78
CA GLU A 466 -10.41 1.90 -9.36
C GLU A 466 -9.80 2.17 -7.97
N LEU A 467 -9.76 1.14 -7.13
CA LEU A 467 -9.34 1.24 -5.74
C LEU A 467 -7.84 0.98 -5.57
N THR A 468 -7.25 0.06 -6.34
CA THR A 468 -5.87 -0.40 -6.12
C THR A 468 -4.86 -0.03 -7.21
N ALA A 469 -5.28 0.45 -8.39
CA ALA A 469 -4.36 0.89 -9.45
C ALA A 469 -3.73 2.29 -9.18
N ARG A 470 -3.07 2.46 -8.03
CA ARG A 470 -2.43 3.70 -7.55
C ARG A 470 -0.91 3.50 -7.41
N GLY A 471 -0.14 4.59 -7.46
CA GLY A 471 1.33 4.54 -7.28
C GLY A 471 2.05 3.60 -8.25
N ASP A 472 3.13 2.96 -7.80
CA ASP A 472 3.68 1.77 -8.49
C ASP A 472 2.71 0.60 -8.29
N ILE A 473 2.21 0.01 -9.37
CA ILE A 473 1.16 -1.02 -9.29
C ILE A 473 1.77 -2.37 -8.90
N ASN A 474 1.30 -2.92 -7.78
CA ASN A 474 1.60 -4.28 -7.33
C ASN A 474 0.47 -5.23 -7.70
N THR A 475 0.79 -6.44 -8.16
CA THR A 475 -0.19 -7.44 -8.62
C THR A 475 -1.09 -7.95 -7.49
N TYR A 476 -0.54 -8.18 -6.29
CA TYR A 476 -1.33 -8.67 -5.14
C TYR A 476 -2.51 -7.75 -4.79
N ALA A 477 -2.34 -6.44 -4.99
CA ALA A 477 -3.39 -5.47 -4.69
C ALA A 477 -4.53 -5.55 -5.72
N LEU A 478 -4.18 -5.71 -7.00
CA LEU A 478 -5.17 -5.94 -8.05
C LEU A 478 -5.92 -7.26 -7.84
N PHE A 479 -5.22 -8.30 -7.39
CA PHE A 479 -5.85 -9.58 -7.04
C PHE A 479 -6.74 -9.49 -5.80
N ALA A 480 -6.40 -8.67 -4.81
CA ALA A 480 -7.28 -8.43 -3.66
C ALA A 480 -8.60 -7.75 -4.07
N GLU A 481 -8.53 -6.74 -4.94
CA GLU A 481 -9.72 -6.10 -5.53
C GLU A 481 -10.51 -7.09 -6.39
N GLN A 482 -9.85 -7.82 -7.29
CA GLN A 482 -10.49 -8.84 -8.13
C GLN A 482 -11.16 -9.95 -7.32
N SER A 483 -10.52 -10.46 -6.27
CA SER A 483 -11.06 -11.57 -5.47
C SER A 483 -12.36 -11.16 -4.77
N ARG A 484 -12.48 -9.88 -4.42
CA ARG A 484 -13.71 -9.29 -3.91
C ARG A 484 -14.77 -9.12 -5.00
N GLU A 485 -14.39 -8.67 -6.20
CA GLU A 485 -15.32 -8.53 -7.34
C GLU A 485 -15.84 -9.87 -7.87
N LEU A 486 -15.05 -10.94 -7.74
CA LEU A 486 -15.42 -12.29 -8.19
C LEU A 486 -16.41 -12.99 -7.25
N MET A 487 -16.60 -12.47 -6.04
CA MET A 487 -17.44 -13.06 -5.00
C MET A 487 -18.91 -12.72 -5.23
N ASN A 488 -19.81 -13.69 -5.05
CA ASN A 488 -21.25 -13.42 -5.08
C ASN A 488 -21.76 -12.76 -3.79
N GLU A 489 -23.04 -12.38 -3.75
CA GLU A 489 -23.68 -11.65 -2.65
C GLU A 489 -23.63 -12.33 -1.27
N THR A 490 -23.36 -13.64 -1.24
CA THR A 490 -23.25 -14.45 0.00
C THR A 490 -21.85 -15.02 0.21
N GLY A 491 -20.93 -14.71 -0.71
CA GLY A 491 -19.64 -15.36 -0.76
C GLY A 491 -18.63 -14.84 0.27
N ARG A 492 -17.48 -15.49 0.28
CA ARG A 492 -16.28 -15.06 1.02
C ARG A 492 -15.03 -15.16 0.16
N THR A 493 -14.04 -14.34 0.45
CA THR A 493 -12.69 -14.51 -0.11
C THR A 493 -11.65 -14.60 0.99
N GLY A 494 -10.64 -15.45 0.78
CA GLY A 494 -9.50 -15.62 1.67
C GLY A 494 -8.20 -15.66 0.89
N VAL A 495 -7.37 -14.61 1.01
CA VAL A 495 -6.13 -14.49 0.22
C VAL A 495 -4.92 -14.17 1.08
N ILE A 496 -3.74 -14.63 0.64
CA ILE A 496 -2.46 -14.26 1.24
C ILE A 496 -1.86 -13.08 0.47
N VAL A 497 -1.73 -11.95 1.13
CA VAL A 497 -1.26 -10.71 0.49
C VAL A 497 -0.32 -9.93 1.42
N PRO A 498 0.68 -9.20 0.88
CA PRO A 498 1.48 -8.27 1.66
C PRO A 498 0.62 -7.35 2.54
N THR A 499 0.99 -7.20 3.81
CA THR A 499 0.20 -6.46 4.83
C THR A 499 -0.05 -5.01 4.43
N GLY A 500 0.80 -4.45 3.57
CA GLY A 500 0.66 -3.11 2.99
C GLY A 500 -0.73 -2.82 2.40
N ILE A 501 -1.47 -3.83 1.93
CA ILE A 501 -2.85 -3.68 1.43
C ILE A 501 -3.78 -2.99 2.44
N ALA A 502 -3.53 -3.16 3.73
CA ALA A 502 -4.36 -2.66 4.82
C ALA A 502 -3.74 -1.52 5.60
N THR A 503 -2.42 -1.33 5.53
CA THR A 503 -1.67 -0.35 6.34
C THR A 503 -1.18 0.84 5.55
N ASP A 504 -0.95 0.71 4.25
CA ASP A 504 -0.28 1.73 3.44
C ASP A 504 -1.28 2.75 2.86
N ASP A 505 -0.89 4.02 2.84
CA ASP A 505 -1.70 5.11 2.27
C ASP A 505 -2.02 4.89 0.77
N THR A 506 -1.20 4.12 0.05
CA THR A 506 -1.39 3.80 -1.37
C THR A 506 -2.72 3.06 -1.61
N TYR A 507 -3.13 2.21 -0.67
CA TYR A 507 -4.32 1.36 -0.78
C TYR A 507 -5.47 1.82 0.12
N LYS A 508 -5.39 3.04 0.66
CA LYS A 508 -6.43 3.59 1.53
C LYS A 508 -7.82 3.59 0.90
N ALA A 509 -7.92 3.76 -0.42
CA ALA A 509 -9.20 3.76 -1.12
C ALA A 509 -9.85 2.37 -1.09
N PHE A 510 -9.07 1.32 -1.36
CA PHE A 510 -9.51 -0.07 -1.24
C PHE A 510 -9.94 -0.41 0.19
N PHE A 511 -9.09 -0.07 1.16
CA PHE A 511 -9.40 -0.42 2.53
C PHE A 511 -10.53 0.43 3.15
N ALA A 512 -10.67 1.69 2.72
CA ALA A 512 -11.84 2.51 3.06
C ALA A 512 -13.12 1.85 2.54
N ASP A 513 -13.14 1.37 1.30
CA ASP A 513 -14.30 0.67 0.73
C ASP A 513 -14.61 -0.64 1.48
N VAL A 514 -13.58 -1.41 1.85
CA VAL A 514 -13.73 -2.61 2.70
C VAL A 514 -14.37 -2.25 4.05
N ASN A 515 -13.92 -1.16 4.67
CA ASN A 515 -14.44 -0.67 5.95
C ASN A 515 -15.88 -0.15 5.83
N ASP A 516 -16.15 0.70 4.86
CA ASP A 516 -17.45 1.35 4.64
C ASP A 516 -18.53 0.32 4.21
N THR A 517 -18.13 -0.79 3.56
CA THR A 517 -19.02 -1.92 3.26
C THR A 517 -19.12 -2.97 4.37
N HIS A 518 -18.41 -2.78 5.48
CA HIS A 518 -18.33 -3.74 6.59
C HIS A 518 -17.92 -5.16 6.14
N SER A 519 -17.10 -5.28 5.10
CA SER A 519 -16.82 -6.59 4.47
C SER A 519 -15.65 -7.35 5.11
N LEU A 520 -14.91 -6.74 6.04
CA LEU A 520 -13.72 -7.36 6.64
C LEU A 520 -14.10 -8.41 7.69
N VAL A 521 -13.69 -9.67 7.48
CA VAL A 521 -13.87 -10.78 8.45
C VAL A 521 -12.66 -10.86 9.38
N SER A 522 -11.46 -10.93 8.80
CA SER A 522 -10.22 -11.03 9.57
C SER A 522 -9.01 -10.57 8.77
N LEU A 523 -8.00 -10.08 9.50
CA LEU A 523 -6.66 -9.81 8.97
C LEU A 523 -5.61 -10.28 9.98
N PHE A 524 -4.84 -11.30 9.60
CA PHE A 524 -3.76 -11.84 10.42
C PHE A 524 -2.41 -11.58 9.77
N ASP A 525 -1.60 -10.69 10.35
CA ASP A 525 -0.28 -10.28 9.87
C ASP A 525 0.84 -11.15 10.44
N PHE A 526 1.74 -11.54 9.54
CA PHE A 526 2.90 -12.36 9.79
C PHE A 526 4.18 -11.62 9.35
N GLU A 527 5.22 -11.69 10.18
CA GLU A 527 6.58 -11.37 9.82
C GLU A 527 7.32 -12.66 9.46
N ASN A 528 7.96 -12.69 8.29
CA ASN A 528 8.61 -13.90 7.77
C ASN A 528 9.94 -14.27 8.47
N ARG A 529 10.13 -13.91 9.75
CA ARG A 529 11.38 -14.09 10.50
C ARG A 529 11.75 -15.56 10.65
N GLU A 530 10.74 -16.42 10.82
CA GLU A 530 10.89 -17.89 10.93
C GLU A 530 10.75 -18.60 9.57
N LYS A 531 10.82 -17.85 8.46
CA LYS A 531 10.83 -18.40 7.10
C LYS A 531 9.64 -19.33 6.82
N LEU A 532 8.44 -18.83 7.11
CA LEU A 532 7.20 -19.43 6.61
C LEU A 532 7.25 -19.54 5.08
N PHE A 533 7.78 -18.51 4.41
CA PHE A 533 8.20 -18.53 3.01
C PHE A 533 9.73 -18.46 2.91
N GLN A 534 10.37 -19.53 2.44
CA GLN A 534 11.84 -19.66 2.40
C GLN A 534 12.51 -18.61 1.50
N ALA A 535 11.93 -18.35 0.33
CA ALA A 535 12.46 -17.44 -0.68
C ALA A 535 12.25 -15.94 -0.40
N VAL A 536 11.46 -15.60 0.63
CA VAL A 536 11.09 -14.21 0.97
C VAL A 536 12.03 -13.66 2.06
N ASP A 537 12.33 -12.35 2.03
CA ASP A 537 13.15 -11.70 3.07
C ASP A 537 12.53 -11.92 4.47
N SER A 538 13.37 -12.16 5.46
CA SER A 538 12.93 -12.45 6.84
C SER A 538 12.15 -11.31 7.51
N ARG A 539 12.30 -10.07 7.03
CA ARG A 539 11.61 -8.89 7.55
C ARG A 539 10.35 -8.55 6.77
N TYR A 540 10.09 -9.27 5.68
CA TYR A 540 8.91 -9.04 4.86
C TYR A 540 7.64 -9.39 5.65
N LYS A 541 6.59 -8.61 5.45
CA LYS A 541 5.30 -8.78 6.10
C LYS A 541 4.24 -9.19 5.10
N PHE A 542 3.45 -10.18 5.48
CA PHE A 542 2.30 -10.65 4.71
C PHE A 542 1.15 -10.91 5.66
N SER A 543 -0.06 -11.00 5.12
CA SER A 543 -1.27 -11.20 5.91
C SER A 543 -2.21 -12.20 5.26
N LEU A 544 -2.95 -12.92 6.10
CA LEU A 544 -4.14 -13.65 5.71
C LEU A 544 -5.31 -12.67 5.76
N LEU A 545 -5.81 -12.27 4.59
CA LEU A 545 -6.95 -11.36 4.46
C LEU A 545 -8.21 -12.17 4.16
N THR A 546 -9.25 -12.01 4.97
CA THR A 546 -10.56 -12.62 4.71
C THR A 546 -11.64 -11.55 4.62
N LEU A 547 -12.40 -11.55 3.53
CA LEU A 547 -13.52 -10.66 3.29
C LEU A 547 -14.82 -11.46 3.07
N SER A 548 -15.96 -10.83 3.33
CA SER A 548 -17.29 -11.37 3.06
C SER A 548 -18.12 -10.35 2.29
N ALA A 549 -19.01 -10.84 1.42
CA ALA A 549 -20.02 -10.00 0.78
C ALA A 549 -21.08 -9.50 1.78
N GLN A 550 -21.29 -10.26 2.86
CA GLN A 550 -22.19 -9.87 3.94
C GLN A 550 -21.46 -9.00 4.96
N ALA A 551 -22.19 -8.05 5.55
CA ALA A 551 -21.67 -7.16 6.56
C ALA A 551 -21.23 -7.92 7.83
N ILE A 552 -20.05 -7.57 8.34
CA ILE A 552 -19.43 -8.09 9.55
C ILE A 552 -19.43 -6.99 10.61
N GLU A 553 -19.90 -7.33 11.81
CA GLU A 553 -19.99 -6.39 12.93
C GLU A 553 -18.60 -5.93 13.41
N ALA A 554 -17.68 -6.89 13.61
CA ALA A 554 -16.31 -6.63 14.00
C ALA A 554 -15.35 -7.66 13.40
N ALA A 555 -14.27 -7.16 12.80
CA ALA A 555 -13.23 -7.98 12.22
C ALA A 555 -12.23 -8.47 13.27
N LYS A 556 -11.65 -9.66 13.06
CA LYS A 556 -10.59 -10.22 13.92
C LYS A 556 -9.20 -9.84 13.42
N PHE A 557 -8.31 -9.50 14.34
CA PHE A 557 -6.96 -9.09 14.03
C PHE A 557 -5.92 -9.78 14.91
N SER A 558 -4.74 -9.97 14.34
CA SER A 558 -3.52 -10.37 15.04
C SER A 558 -2.33 -9.93 14.22
N PHE A 559 -1.33 -9.34 14.86
CA PHE A 559 -0.16 -8.80 14.16
C PHE A 559 1.14 -9.32 14.74
N PHE A 560 2.22 -9.17 13.96
CA PHE A 560 3.57 -9.59 14.36
C PHE A 560 3.69 -11.10 14.64
N LEU A 561 2.87 -11.92 13.98
CA LEU A 561 2.95 -13.37 14.09
C LEU A 561 4.19 -13.85 13.34
N THR A 562 4.92 -14.83 13.84
CA THR A 562 6.06 -15.45 13.11
C THR A 562 5.77 -16.91 12.75
N ARG A 563 4.73 -17.47 13.37
CA ARG A 563 4.28 -18.86 13.25
C ARG A 563 2.76 -18.90 13.45
N THR A 564 2.10 -19.92 12.91
CA THR A 564 0.63 -20.04 12.91
C THR A 564 0.06 -20.30 14.29
N GLU A 565 0.79 -20.96 15.18
CA GLU A 565 0.37 -21.28 16.56
C GLU A 565 0.22 -20.01 17.41
N HIS A 566 0.78 -18.86 17.00
CA HIS A 566 0.51 -17.60 17.67
C HIS A 566 -0.95 -17.15 17.55
N LEU A 567 -1.70 -17.70 16.60
CA LEU A 567 -3.15 -17.46 16.52
C LEU A 567 -3.89 -18.13 17.68
N ASP A 568 -3.34 -19.14 18.35
CA ASP A 568 -4.00 -19.78 19.50
C ASP A 568 -3.87 -18.95 20.79
N ASP A 569 -3.05 -17.89 20.77
CA ASP A 569 -2.86 -16.97 21.90
C ASP A 569 -3.92 -15.85 21.89
N GLU A 570 -4.94 -16.00 22.72
CA GLU A 570 -6.03 -15.02 22.87
C GLU A 570 -5.55 -13.61 23.24
N THR A 571 -4.36 -13.45 23.84
CA THR A 571 -3.84 -12.13 24.20
C THR A 571 -3.38 -11.31 22.99
N ARG A 572 -3.07 -11.99 21.88
CA ARG A 572 -2.68 -11.39 20.59
C ARG A 572 -3.87 -11.10 19.68
N GLN A 573 -5.00 -11.76 19.94
CA GLN A 573 -6.22 -11.58 19.16
C GLN A 573 -7.07 -10.42 19.70
N PHE A 574 -7.52 -9.55 18.80
CA PHE A 574 -8.45 -8.48 19.14
C PHE A 574 -9.44 -8.24 18.01
N THR A 575 -10.50 -7.50 18.31
CA THR A 575 -11.57 -7.19 17.35
C THR A 575 -11.75 -5.69 17.22
N LEU A 576 -11.98 -5.21 16.01
CA LEU A 576 -12.36 -3.81 15.75
C LEU A 576 -13.55 -3.78 14.79
N SER A 577 -14.53 -2.95 15.10
CA SER A 577 -15.59 -2.60 14.14
C SER A 577 -15.09 -1.60 13.11
N ALA A 578 -15.88 -1.39 12.05
CA ALA A 578 -15.60 -0.35 11.07
C ALA A 578 -15.57 1.06 11.69
N ASP A 579 -16.39 1.30 12.72
CA ASP A 579 -16.44 2.55 13.48
C ASP A 579 -15.18 2.72 14.36
N ASP A 580 -14.66 1.62 14.91
CA ASP A 580 -13.41 1.66 15.68
C ASP A 580 -12.22 2.03 14.79
N ILE A 581 -12.18 1.48 13.58
CA ILE A 581 -11.17 1.83 12.57
C ILE A 581 -11.34 3.29 12.14
N GLU A 582 -12.56 3.77 11.93
CA GLU A 582 -12.85 5.19 11.65
C GLU A 582 -12.33 6.11 12.74
N LEU A 583 -12.62 5.75 13.99
CA LEU A 583 -12.28 6.53 15.16
C LEU A 583 -10.75 6.66 15.29
N ILE A 584 -10.03 5.55 15.10
CA ILE A 584 -8.57 5.50 15.26
C ILE A 584 -7.86 6.10 14.04
N ASN A 585 -8.33 5.83 12.82
CA ASN A 585 -7.71 6.21 11.56
C ASN A 585 -8.69 7.01 10.65
N PRO A 586 -9.17 8.20 11.08
CA PRO A 586 -10.22 8.92 10.36
C PRO A 586 -9.80 9.44 8.99
N ASN A 587 -8.51 9.71 8.75
CA ASN A 587 -8.03 10.26 7.48
C ASN A 587 -7.67 9.17 6.46
N THR A 588 -7.09 8.06 6.92
CA THR A 588 -6.62 6.98 6.04
C THR A 588 -7.56 5.79 5.95
N ARG A 589 -8.44 5.54 6.93
CA ARG A 589 -9.25 4.32 7.05
C ARG A 589 -8.46 3.00 7.07
N THR A 590 -7.12 3.06 7.14
CA THR A 590 -6.23 1.90 7.22
C THR A 590 -6.35 1.22 8.59
N VAL A 591 -5.86 0.00 8.74
CA VAL A 591 -5.95 -0.76 10.00
C VAL A 591 -4.88 -0.30 11.00
N PRO A 592 -5.23 -0.06 12.28
CA PRO A 592 -4.25 0.12 13.34
C PRO A 592 -3.61 -1.21 13.76
N VAL A 593 -2.30 -1.18 14.02
CA VAL A 593 -1.49 -2.38 14.23
C VAL A 593 -1.16 -2.54 15.70
N PHE A 594 -1.88 -3.43 16.41
CA PHE A 594 -1.68 -3.68 17.84
C PHE A 594 -1.00 -5.03 18.08
N ARG A 595 -0.12 -5.10 19.09
CA ARG A 595 0.51 -6.36 19.51
C ARG A 595 -0.42 -7.22 20.34
N THR A 596 -1.27 -6.58 21.14
CA THR A 596 -2.11 -7.25 22.13
C THR A 596 -3.51 -6.67 22.15
N LYS A 597 -4.46 -7.44 22.68
CA LYS A 597 -5.83 -6.99 22.95
C LYS A 597 -5.87 -5.80 23.91
N VAL A 598 -5.00 -5.79 24.92
CA VAL A 598 -4.91 -4.69 25.89
C VAL A 598 -4.50 -3.40 25.20
N ASP A 599 -3.55 -3.47 24.26
CA ASP A 599 -3.14 -2.28 23.49
C ASP A 599 -4.27 -1.70 22.65
N ALA A 600 -5.05 -2.57 22.00
CA ALA A 600 -6.18 -2.19 21.17
C ALA A 600 -7.28 -1.49 21.99
N GLU A 601 -7.69 -2.10 23.11
CA GLU A 601 -8.73 -1.55 23.99
C GLU A 601 -8.30 -0.23 24.63
N LEU A 602 -7.06 -0.15 25.14
CA LEU A 602 -6.54 1.06 25.75
C LEU A 602 -6.42 2.21 24.73
N THR A 603 -5.95 1.89 23.52
CA THR A 603 -5.88 2.88 22.43
C THR A 603 -7.28 3.37 22.07
N LYS A 604 -8.23 2.46 21.85
CA LYS A 604 -9.63 2.79 21.56
C LYS A 604 -10.23 3.69 22.64
N LYS A 605 -10.05 3.35 23.92
CA LYS A 605 -10.49 4.18 25.06
C LYS A 605 -9.95 5.62 24.97
N ILE A 606 -8.67 5.78 24.65
CA ILE A 606 -8.07 7.10 24.51
C ILE A 606 -8.67 7.87 23.32
N TYR A 607 -8.83 7.23 22.17
CA TYR A 607 -9.40 7.84 20.97
C TYR A 607 -10.88 8.24 21.14
N GLN A 608 -11.65 7.52 21.96
CA GLN A 608 -13.03 7.91 22.31
C GLN A 608 -13.08 9.21 23.13
N ARG A 609 -12.01 9.52 23.87
CA ARG A 609 -11.94 10.70 24.75
C ARG A 609 -11.27 11.89 24.07
N VAL A 610 -10.22 11.65 23.28
CA VAL A 610 -9.30 12.68 22.81
C VAL A 610 -9.35 12.79 21.28
N PRO A 611 -9.59 13.98 20.71
CA PRO A 611 -9.66 14.15 19.27
C PRO A 611 -8.28 13.97 18.62
N VAL A 612 -8.28 13.67 17.32
CA VAL A 612 -7.05 13.66 16.53
C VAL A 612 -6.50 15.06 16.27
N LEU A 613 -5.20 15.15 16.01
CA LEU A 613 -4.47 16.40 15.74
C LEU A 613 -4.99 17.19 14.52
N VAL A 614 -5.34 16.49 13.45
CA VAL A 614 -5.98 17.02 12.24
C VAL A 614 -6.92 15.96 11.69
N ASN A 615 -8.23 16.26 11.69
CA ASN A 615 -9.20 15.49 10.94
C ASN A 615 -9.43 16.19 9.59
N GLU A 616 -8.88 15.61 8.53
CA GLU A 616 -8.93 16.17 7.18
C GLU A 616 -10.33 16.09 6.57
N ARG A 617 -11.14 15.10 6.99
CA ARG A 617 -12.52 14.94 6.51
C ARG A 617 -13.45 16.01 7.05
N THR A 618 -13.32 16.37 8.32
CA THR A 618 -14.13 17.42 8.95
C THR A 618 -13.48 18.81 8.88
N GLY A 619 -12.24 18.91 8.38
CA GLY A 619 -11.43 20.13 8.40
C GLY A 619 -11.08 20.64 9.81
N LYS A 620 -11.24 19.80 10.85
CA LYS A 620 -11.01 20.21 12.24
C LYS A 620 -9.54 20.01 12.59
N SER A 621 -8.88 21.07 13.07
CA SER A 621 -7.55 21.00 13.68
C SER A 621 -7.57 21.78 15.01
N PRO A 622 -7.56 21.09 16.17
CA PRO A 622 -7.60 21.73 17.48
C PRO A 622 -6.53 22.79 17.72
N TRP A 623 -5.41 22.69 16.99
CA TRP A 623 -4.22 23.52 17.16
C TRP A 623 -3.88 24.39 15.95
N GLY A 624 -4.72 24.39 14.91
CA GLY A 624 -4.49 25.18 13.70
C GLY A 624 -3.10 24.95 13.08
N ILE A 625 -2.64 23.70 13.06
CA ILE A 625 -1.27 23.38 12.66
C ILE A 625 -1.12 23.03 11.17
N SER A 626 0.07 23.27 10.64
CA SER A 626 0.53 22.75 9.34
C SER A 626 1.98 22.28 9.43
N PHE A 627 2.42 21.48 8.46
CA PHE A 627 3.76 20.91 8.43
C PHE A 627 4.58 21.46 7.27
N LEU A 628 5.86 21.75 7.52
CA LEU A 628 6.79 22.24 6.52
C LEU A 628 8.07 21.39 6.53
N ARG A 629 8.47 20.89 5.35
CA ARG A 629 9.83 20.36 5.13
C ARG A 629 10.66 21.51 4.56
N MET A 630 11.47 22.15 5.40
CA MET A 630 12.12 23.41 5.03
C MET A 630 13.17 23.20 3.95
N ILE A 631 14.20 22.39 4.15
CA ILE A 631 15.32 22.22 3.19
C ILE A 631 15.51 20.74 2.83
N ASP A 632 15.45 20.39 1.54
CA ASP A 632 15.67 19.01 1.09
C ASP A 632 17.16 18.71 0.96
N MET A 633 17.66 17.74 1.73
CA MET A 633 19.09 17.43 1.79
C MET A 633 19.71 17.01 0.45
N ALA A 634 18.92 16.54 -0.52
CA ALA A 634 19.40 16.17 -1.84
C ALA A 634 19.11 17.28 -2.87
N ASN A 635 17.85 17.72 -2.95
CA ASN A 635 17.39 18.63 -4.00
C ASN A 635 17.89 20.07 -3.79
N ASP A 636 18.11 20.50 -2.55
CA ASP A 636 18.60 21.84 -2.19
C ASP A 636 20.10 21.87 -1.87
N SER A 637 20.86 20.82 -2.21
CA SER A 637 22.29 20.69 -1.87
C SER A 637 23.17 21.82 -2.41
N ASN A 638 22.72 22.51 -3.47
CA ASN A 638 23.37 23.70 -4.02
C ASN A 638 23.28 24.94 -3.10
N LEU A 639 22.47 24.91 -2.04
CA LEU A 639 22.32 26.00 -1.07
C LEU A 639 23.25 25.84 0.15
N PHE A 640 24.02 24.74 0.22
CA PHE A 640 24.78 24.38 1.41
C PHE A 640 26.19 24.95 1.38
N TYR A 641 26.63 25.49 2.51
CA TYR A 641 27.99 25.96 2.73
C TYR A 641 28.66 25.10 3.80
N SER A 642 29.96 24.87 3.69
CA SER A 642 30.76 24.10 4.66
C SER A 642 31.33 24.94 5.80
N GLU A 643 31.20 26.28 5.73
CA GLU A 643 31.80 27.21 6.67
C GLU A 643 30.81 28.29 7.12
N PRO A 644 30.89 28.75 8.37
CA PRO A 644 30.06 29.85 8.88
C PRO A 644 30.39 31.19 8.20
N ALA A 645 29.42 32.11 8.20
CA ALA A 645 29.60 33.51 7.79
C ALA A 645 28.51 34.37 8.44
N GLU A 646 28.66 35.70 8.44
CA GLU A 646 27.73 36.63 9.10
C GLU A 646 26.26 36.48 8.66
N ASN A 647 26.01 36.29 7.36
CA ASN A 647 24.65 36.05 6.82
C ASN A 647 24.28 34.56 6.70
N ARG A 648 24.95 33.68 7.45
CA ARG A 648 24.69 32.23 7.43
C ARG A 648 24.28 31.75 8.81
N VAL A 649 23.33 30.83 8.83
CA VAL A 649 22.88 30.13 10.03
C VAL A 649 23.15 28.63 9.90
N PRO A 650 23.32 27.91 11.02
CA PRO A 650 23.46 26.46 11.00
C PRO A 650 22.31 25.77 10.25
N LEU A 651 22.61 24.67 9.55
CA LEU A 651 21.62 23.73 9.03
C LEU A 651 21.49 22.55 9.99
N TYR A 652 20.39 22.48 10.72
CA TYR A 652 20.10 21.42 11.67
C TYR A 652 19.52 20.19 10.98
N GLU A 653 20.02 19.03 11.36
CA GLU A 653 19.48 17.72 10.97
C GLU A 653 18.78 17.06 12.17
N ALA A 654 17.85 16.14 11.91
CA ALA A 654 17.10 15.41 12.94
C ALA A 654 17.96 14.79 14.05
N LYS A 655 19.15 14.29 13.71
CA LYS A 655 20.07 13.65 14.65
C LYS A 655 20.76 14.63 15.62
N MET A 656 20.62 15.94 15.39
CA MET A 656 21.13 16.99 16.28
C MET A 656 20.14 17.37 17.38
N ILE A 657 18.90 16.85 17.33
CA ILE A 657 17.80 17.25 18.19
C ILE A 657 17.36 16.06 19.08
N TRP A 658 16.97 16.36 20.31
CA TRP A 658 16.30 15.45 21.24
C TRP A 658 15.12 16.14 21.93
N GLN A 659 14.42 15.43 22.81
CA GLN A 659 13.23 15.96 23.49
C GLN A 659 13.62 17.19 24.32
N TYR A 660 13.00 18.34 24.00
CA TYR A 660 13.31 19.63 24.63
C TYR A 660 14.79 20.04 24.56
N ASP A 661 15.54 19.50 23.59
CA ASP A 661 16.97 19.77 23.45
C ASP A 661 17.33 19.96 21.98
N HIS A 662 17.70 21.19 21.62
CA HIS A 662 18.17 21.53 20.28
C HIS A 662 19.68 21.37 20.12
N ARG A 663 20.40 20.99 21.18
CA ARG A 663 21.87 20.87 21.23
C ARG A 663 22.34 19.41 21.38
N PHE A 664 21.51 18.42 21.07
CA PHE A 664 21.79 17.01 21.40
C PHE A 664 22.95 16.36 20.63
N GLY A 665 23.14 16.69 19.34
CA GLY A 665 24.13 16.02 18.50
C GLY A 665 25.00 17.00 17.73
N SER A 666 26.31 16.80 17.75
CA SER A 666 27.29 17.68 17.10
C SER A 666 28.19 16.95 16.10
N TYR A 667 28.58 17.63 15.01
CA TYR A 667 29.59 17.14 14.07
C TYR A 667 31.04 17.43 14.50
N GLU A 668 31.23 18.03 15.68
CA GLU A 668 32.55 18.28 16.23
C GLU A 668 33.35 16.98 16.38
N GLY A 669 34.55 16.94 15.78
CA GLY A 669 35.42 15.76 15.81
C GLY A 669 34.95 14.56 14.97
N VAL A 670 33.89 14.70 14.17
CA VAL A 670 33.40 13.64 13.28
C VAL A 670 34.14 13.69 11.94
N ASP A 671 34.67 12.54 11.47
CA ASP A 671 35.28 12.43 10.13
C ASP A 671 34.26 12.84 9.04
N PRO A 672 34.58 13.80 8.15
CA PRO A 672 33.71 14.21 7.05
C PRO A 672 33.28 13.06 6.11
N ASN A 673 34.05 11.97 6.04
CA ASN A 673 33.77 10.77 5.26
C ASN A 673 32.96 9.72 6.04
N SER A 674 32.69 9.94 7.31
CA SER A 674 31.90 9.03 8.13
C SER A 674 30.48 8.91 7.62
N SER A 675 30.03 7.67 7.41
CA SER A 675 28.64 7.32 7.12
C SER A 675 27.81 7.09 8.40
N SER A 676 28.39 7.34 9.59
CA SER A 676 27.70 7.13 10.86
C SER A 676 26.44 7.99 10.97
N THR A 677 25.35 7.34 11.37
CA THR A 677 24.06 7.98 11.68
C THR A 677 24.01 8.54 13.11
N HIS A 678 24.98 8.19 13.95
CA HIS A 678 25.11 8.69 15.33
C HIS A 678 26.14 9.81 15.40
N LEU A 679 25.77 10.91 16.06
CA LEU A 679 26.66 12.02 16.38
C LEU A 679 27.11 11.94 17.85
N PRO A 680 28.32 12.42 18.15
CA PRO A 680 28.71 12.75 19.52
C PRO A 680 27.68 13.65 20.22
N ILE A 681 27.39 13.32 21.47
CA ILE A 681 26.55 14.11 22.38
C ILE A 681 27.48 15.08 23.13
N PRO A 682 27.10 16.36 23.34
CA PRO A 682 27.93 17.30 24.08
C PRO A 682 28.26 16.82 25.50
N SER A 683 29.43 17.24 25.98
CA SER A 683 29.87 17.02 27.36
C SER A 683 29.07 17.87 28.37
N ALA A 684 29.17 17.52 29.65
CA ALA A 684 28.53 18.31 30.72
C ALA A 684 29.00 19.78 30.73
N ASP A 685 30.27 20.04 30.47
CA ASP A 685 30.83 21.39 30.40
C ASP A 685 30.26 22.19 29.22
N GLN A 686 30.06 21.53 28.06
CA GLN A 686 29.42 22.16 26.90
C GLN A 686 27.93 22.47 27.15
N TYR A 687 27.21 21.59 27.84
CA TYR A 687 25.82 21.86 28.23
C TYR A 687 25.70 22.97 29.28
N ALA A 688 26.70 23.12 30.14
CA ALA A 688 26.77 24.18 31.15
C ALA A 688 27.05 25.56 30.54
N ASP A 689 27.64 25.64 29.35
CA ASP A 689 27.84 26.90 28.63
C ASP A 689 26.55 27.33 27.88
N PRO A 690 25.91 28.46 28.26
CA PRO A 690 24.71 28.96 27.59
C PRO A 690 24.96 29.41 26.14
N ASN A 691 26.22 29.71 25.78
CA ASN A 691 26.60 30.16 24.44
C ASN A 691 27.03 29.01 23.52
N TYR A 692 27.13 27.78 24.02
CA TYR A 692 27.49 26.63 23.21
C TYR A 692 26.42 26.34 22.16
N ILE A 693 26.84 26.32 20.89
CA ILE A 693 26.05 25.95 19.73
C ILE A 693 26.67 24.69 19.13
N VAL A 694 25.84 23.67 18.88
CA VAL A 694 26.29 22.44 18.23
C VAL A 694 26.83 22.71 16.82
N MET A 695 27.99 22.13 16.51
CA MET A 695 28.57 22.18 15.17
C MET A 695 27.67 21.45 14.14
N PRO A 696 27.13 22.14 13.12
CA PRO A 696 26.39 21.50 12.04
C PRO A 696 27.36 20.93 10.97
N ARG A 697 26.83 20.12 10.05
CA ARG A 697 27.59 19.73 8.84
C ARG A 697 27.64 20.83 7.79
N TYR A 698 26.56 21.61 7.73
CA TYR A 698 26.35 22.64 6.71
C TYR A 698 25.74 23.90 7.32
N TRP A 699 25.89 24.99 6.59
CA TRP A 699 25.27 26.28 6.85
C TRP A 699 24.45 26.72 5.64
N VAL A 700 23.43 27.53 5.88
CA VAL A 700 22.55 28.08 4.83
C VAL A 700 22.38 29.58 5.02
N SER A 701 21.99 30.28 3.95
CA SER A 701 21.70 31.72 4.02
C SER A 701 20.55 32.01 4.99
N LYS A 702 20.72 33.00 5.87
CA LYS A 702 19.67 33.47 6.78
C LYS A 702 18.43 33.92 6.02
N ASP A 703 18.63 34.60 4.89
CA ASP A 703 17.54 35.04 4.02
C ASP A 703 16.70 33.86 3.51
N GLU A 704 17.36 32.75 3.15
CA GLU A 704 16.65 31.57 2.64
C GLU A 704 15.80 30.91 3.72
N VAL A 705 16.25 30.91 4.98
CA VAL A 705 15.44 30.47 6.12
C VAL A 705 14.21 31.36 6.26
N VAL A 706 14.41 32.69 6.33
CA VAL A 706 13.32 33.67 6.43
C VAL A 706 12.29 33.46 5.33
N TYR A 707 12.72 33.33 4.07
CA TYR A 707 11.81 33.11 2.95
C TYR A 707 10.99 31.83 3.04
N ARG A 708 11.50 30.77 3.69
CA ARG A 708 10.80 29.49 3.76
C ARG A 708 9.83 29.39 4.95
N VAL A 709 10.07 30.10 6.05
CA VAL A 709 9.24 30.01 7.27
C VAL A 709 8.33 31.20 7.54
N SER A 710 8.51 32.32 6.83
CA SER A 710 7.67 33.50 7.03
C SER A 710 6.21 33.21 6.69
N ASP A 711 5.30 33.69 7.54
CA ASP A 711 3.85 33.51 7.38
C ASP A 711 3.26 34.47 6.33
N VAL A 712 3.70 34.29 5.08
CA VAL A 712 3.34 35.09 3.92
C VAL A 712 3.05 34.21 2.69
N PRO A 713 2.29 34.71 1.71
CA PRO A 713 2.07 34.01 0.44
C PRO A 713 3.38 33.75 -0.32
N SER A 714 3.56 32.53 -0.83
CA SER A 714 4.74 32.17 -1.64
C SER A 714 4.90 33.04 -2.90
N ALA A 715 3.79 33.55 -3.44
CA ALA A 715 3.79 34.51 -4.55
C ALA A 715 4.48 35.83 -4.18
N LEU A 716 4.34 36.31 -2.92
CA LEU A 716 4.98 37.52 -2.44
C LEU A 716 6.49 37.33 -2.34
N ILE A 717 6.94 36.20 -1.80
CA ILE A 717 8.37 35.82 -1.75
C ILE A 717 8.97 35.75 -3.15
N THR A 718 8.28 35.10 -4.09
CA THR A 718 8.72 35.01 -5.50
C THR A 718 8.83 36.39 -6.14
N ALA A 719 7.81 37.25 -5.96
CA ALA A 719 7.81 38.60 -6.50
C ALA A 719 8.92 39.48 -5.88
N PHE A 720 9.19 39.31 -4.58
CA PHE A 720 10.28 39.96 -3.87
C PHE A 720 11.65 39.51 -4.38
N LYS A 721 11.90 38.19 -4.50
CA LYS A 721 13.16 37.62 -5.05
C LYS A 721 13.45 38.15 -6.46
N LEU A 722 12.41 38.31 -7.29
CA LEU A 722 12.52 38.87 -8.65
C LEU A 722 12.55 40.41 -8.70
N LYS A 723 12.41 41.10 -7.56
CA LYS A 723 12.26 42.56 -7.46
C LYS A 723 11.12 43.11 -8.35
N ASN A 724 10.07 42.31 -8.57
CA ASN A 724 8.95 42.65 -9.43
C ASN A 724 7.93 43.51 -8.69
N LYS A 725 8.13 44.85 -8.75
CA LYS A 725 7.30 45.84 -8.06
C LYS A 725 5.79 45.72 -8.38
N LYS A 726 5.44 45.45 -9.64
CA LYS A 726 4.04 45.35 -10.08
C LYS A 726 3.33 44.18 -9.41
N ASN A 727 3.97 43.01 -9.39
CA ASN A 727 3.38 41.82 -8.77
C ASN A 727 3.28 41.96 -7.25
N ILE A 728 4.31 42.54 -6.59
CA ILE A 728 4.26 42.83 -5.15
C ILE A 728 3.03 43.68 -4.82
N LEU A 729 2.85 44.80 -5.51
CA LEU A 729 1.72 45.67 -5.25
C LEU A 729 0.37 45.00 -5.54
N THR A 730 0.29 44.20 -6.61
CA THR A 730 -0.94 43.44 -6.93
C THR A 730 -1.34 42.52 -5.78
N ILE A 731 -0.38 41.76 -5.26
CA ILE A 731 -0.61 40.83 -4.14
C ILE A 731 -1.04 41.60 -2.88
N LEU A 732 -0.36 42.71 -2.55
CA LEU A 732 -0.70 43.54 -1.39
C LEU A 732 -2.08 44.17 -1.52
N THR A 733 -2.48 44.58 -2.72
CA THR A 733 -3.82 45.09 -3.02
C THR A 733 -4.88 44.02 -2.80
N ASP A 734 -4.70 42.82 -3.34
CA ASP A 734 -5.62 41.70 -3.13
C ASP A 734 -5.73 41.35 -1.64
N TRP A 735 -4.62 41.44 -0.91
CA TRP A 735 -4.56 41.20 0.53
C TRP A 735 -5.37 42.24 1.33
N LEU A 736 -5.16 43.53 1.05
CA LEU A 736 -5.90 44.64 1.67
C LEU A 736 -7.38 44.61 1.31
N ALA A 737 -7.72 44.26 0.07
CA ALA A 737 -9.09 44.09 -0.37
C ALA A 737 -9.79 42.98 0.42
N GLY A 738 -9.14 41.82 0.57
CA GLY A 738 -9.61 40.73 1.41
C GLY A 738 -9.86 41.17 2.86
N TYR A 739 -8.91 41.91 3.45
CA TYR A 739 -9.03 42.45 4.81
C TYR A 739 -10.25 43.37 4.95
N ALA A 740 -10.44 44.32 4.03
CA ALA A 740 -11.57 45.24 4.07
C ALA A 740 -12.92 44.52 3.93
N LEU A 741 -12.99 43.53 3.02
CA LEU A 741 -14.19 42.71 2.80
C LEU A 741 -14.51 41.85 4.02
N ASN A 742 -13.52 41.22 4.65
CA ASN A 742 -13.73 40.38 5.84
C ASN A 742 -14.14 41.20 7.08
N ASN A 743 -13.82 42.49 7.12
CA ASN A 743 -14.16 43.40 8.23
C ASN A 743 -15.43 44.24 7.98
N GLY A 744 -16.22 43.93 6.94
CA GLY A 744 -17.48 44.65 6.65
C GLY A 744 -17.30 46.11 6.22
N LYS A 745 -16.10 46.49 5.79
CA LYS A 745 -15.72 47.85 5.38
C LYS A 745 -15.68 47.98 3.86
N GLU A 746 -16.71 47.50 3.16
CA GLU A 746 -16.73 47.42 1.69
C GLU A 746 -16.54 48.79 1.01
N LYS A 747 -17.20 49.85 1.52
CA LYS A 747 -17.06 51.22 0.97
C LYS A 747 -15.76 51.91 1.40
N GLU A 748 -15.31 51.74 2.65
CA GLU A 748 -14.07 52.35 3.16
C GLU A 748 -12.81 51.69 2.61
N GLY A 749 -12.80 50.37 2.42
CA GLY A 749 -11.66 49.65 1.84
C GLY A 749 -11.43 50.02 0.39
N THR A 750 -12.51 50.15 -0.38
CA THR A 750 -12.48 50.60 -1.77
C THR A 750 -12.01 52.06 -1.85
N ASP A 751 -12.49 52.95 -0.97
CA ASP A 751 -12.02 54.35 -0.90
C ASP A 751 -10.57 54.49 -0.42
N ILE A 752 -10.07 53.62 0.48
CA ILE A 752 -8.66 53.61 0.92
C ILE A 752 -7.75 53.11 -0.21
N LEU A 753 -8.17 52.06 -0.92
CA LEU A 753 -7.48 51.55 -2.12
C LEU A 753 -7.44 52.59 -3.25
N ILE A 754 -8.52 53.34 -3.46
CA ILE A 754 -8.62 54.37 -4.52
C ILE A 754 -7.90 55.67 -4.14
N ARG A 755 -8.10 56.20 -2.92
CA ARG A 755 -7.58 57.53 -2.53
C ARG A 755 -6.11 57.52 -2.12
N LYS A 756 -5.58 56.39 -1.65
CA LYS A 756 -4.23 56.31 -1.07
C LYS A 756 -3.20 55.57 -1.94
N PHE A 757 -3.63 54.71 -2.88
CA PHE A 757 -2.74 53.81 -3.65
C PHE A 757 -2.61 54.11 -5.17
N ASN A 758 -2.97 55.33 -5.62
CA ASN A 758 -2.68 55.91 -6.95
C ASN A 758 -3.61 55.45 -8.13
N PRO A 759 -4.05 56.36 -9.03
CA PRO A 759 -4.87 56.06 -10.23
C PRO A 759 -4.29 55.06 -11.24
N ALA A 760 -3.05 54.58 -11.08
CA ALA A 760 -2.51 53.48 -11.89
C ALA A 760 -3.24 52.12 -11.67
N PHE A 761 -4.01 51.99 -10.59
CA PHE A 761 -4.73 50.76 -10.22
C PHE A 761 -6.13 50.59 -10.84
N ASP A 762 -6.68 51.64 -11.47
CA ASP A 762 -8.01 51.59 -12.12
C ASP A 762 -8.08 50.58 -13.29
N SER A 763 -6.93 50.29 -13.92
CA SER A 763 -6.88 49.33 -15.04
C SER A 763 -6.84 47.86 -14.62
N ILE A 764 -6.46 47.56 -13.37
CA ILE A 764 -6.38 46.17 -12.85
C ILE A 764 -7.71 45.77 -12.20
N TYR A 765 -8.43 46.73 -11.60
CA TYR A 765 -9.66 46.50 -10.85
C TYR A 765 -10.87 46.09 -11.72
N ASN A 766 -10.79 46.31 -13.05
CA ASN A 766 -11.87 46.01 -14.00
C ASN A 766 -11.92 44.55 -14.49
N SER A 767 -11.02 43.67 -14.05
CA SER A 767 -11.13 42.23 -14.29
C SER A 767 -11.74 41.54 -13.07
N VAL A 768 -13.03 41.18 -13.16
CA VAL A 768 -13.79 40.27 -12.30
C VAL A 768 -13.03 39.84 -11.03
N ILE A 769 -13.04 40.68 -9.98
CA ILE A 769 -12.52 40.27 -8.68
C ILE A 769 -13.39 39.11 -8.20
N ASN A 770 -12.78 37.95 -8.04
CA ASN A 770 -13.40 36.87 -7.30
C ASN A 770 -13.35 37.26 -5.81
N TYR A 771 -14.38 37.99 -5.33
CA TYR A 771 -14.49 38.47 -3.95
C TYR A 771 -14.22 37.37 -2.92
N LEU A 772 -14.71 36.16 -3.21
CA LEU A 772 -14.50 35.00 -2.36
C LEU A 772 -13.02 34.58 -2.33
N ALA A 773 -12.29 34.66 -3.44
CA ALA A 773 -10.87 34.33 -3.49
C ALA A 773 -10.02 35.28 -2.64
N VAL A 774 -10.27 36.60 -2.71
CA VAL A 774 -9.52 37.58 -1.91
C VAL A 774 -9.89 37.54 -0.43
N GLN A 775 -11.17 37.31 -0.09
CA GLN A 775 -11.59 37.07 1.30
C GLN A 775 -10.93 35.82 1.89
N ASN A 776 -10.90 34.72 1.12
CA ASN A 776 -10.25 33.48 1.56
C ASN A 776 -8.72 33.63 1.65
N PHE A 777 -8.12 34.41 0.76
CA PHE A 777 -6.70 34.73 0.78
C PHE A 777 -6.32 35.46 2.07
N GLU A 778 -7.08 36.48 2.48
CA GLU A 778 -6.81 37.17 3.74
C GLU A 778 -7.12 36.32 4.97
N LYS A 779 -8.19 35.50 4.96
CA LYS A 779 -8.45 34.52 6.04
C LYS A 779 -7.28 33.55 6.23
N LYS A 780 -6.58 33.20 5.15
CA LYS A 780 -5.42 32.29 5.19
C LYS A 780 -4.18 32.98 5.74
N TYR A 781 -3.98 34.26 5.43
CA TYR A 781 -2.86 35.05 5.95
C TYR A 781 -3.38 36.35 6.58
N PRO A 782 -3.99 36.35 7.78
CA PRO A 782 -4.66 37.54 8.30
C PRO A 782 -3.70 38.72 8.46
N LEU A 783 -4.08 39.93 8.01
CA LEU A 783 -3.24 41.13 8.18
C LEU A 783 -3.22 41.57 9.65
N THR A 784 -2.04 41.82 10.18
CA THR A 784 -1.88 42.37 11.53
C THR A 784 -1.86 43.90 11.50
N PHE A 785 -2.05 44.52 12.67
CA PHE A 785 -1.90 45.96 12.81
C PHE A 785 -0.50 46.46 12.40
N SER A 786 0.55 45.67 12.67
CA SER A 786 1.91 45.99 12.24
C SER A 786 2.04 45.96 10.71
N ASP A 787 1.41 45.00 10.03
CA ASP A 787 1.44 44.94 8.57
C ASP A 787 0.73 46.15 7.97
N LEU A 788 -0.43 46.52 8.51
CA LEU A 788 -1.18 47.70 8.06
C LEU A 788 -0.37 48.98 8.23
N ASN A 789 0.31 49.14 9.38
CA ASN A 789 1.20 50.29 9.60
C ASN A 789 2.37 50.30 8.62
N ASN A 790 3.04 49.17 8.42
CA ASN A 790 4.14 49.04 7.45
C ASN A 790 3.69 49.40 6.04
N ILE A 791 2.52 48.90 5.62
CA ILE A 791 1.89 49.21 4.33
C ILE A 791 1.66 50.72 4.21
N ILE A 792 1.20 51.40 5.27
CA ILE A 792 0.99 52.85 5.25
C ILE A 792 2.32 53.63 5.17
N THR A 793 3.38 53.16 5.84
CA THR A 793 4.64 53.91 5.98
C THR A 793 5.66 53.64 4.86
N LEU A 794 5.64 52.47 4.23
CA LEU A 794 6.66 52.03 3.29
C LEU A 794 6.15 51.86 1.85
N TYR A 795 4.91 52.32 1.55
CA TYR A 795 4.26 52.08 0.26
C TYR A 795 5.05 52.58 -0.96
N ASP A 796 5.80 53.69 -0.81
CA ASP A 796 6.61 54.29 -1.89
C ASP A 796 7.75 53.37 -2.37
N ASN A 797 8.12 52.35 -1.58
CA ASN A 797 9.09 51.34 -1.97
C ASN A 797 8.53 49.93 -1.76
N PRO A 798 7.83 49.36 -2.77
CA PRO A 798 7.19 48.05 -2.66
C PRO A 798 8.15 46.92 -2.30
N VAL A 799 9.42 47.01 -2.74
CA VAL A 799 10.43 45.99 -2.44
C VAL A 799 10.82 46.04 -0.96
N ASN A 800 11.04 47.24 -0.40
CA ASN A 800 11.34 47.39 1.03
C ASN A 800 10.12 47.06 1.91
N LEU A 801 8.92 47.42 1.47
CA LEU A 801 7.68 47.03 2.14
C LEU A 801 7.53 45.50 2.20
N ALA A 802 7.68 44.82 1.06
CA ALA A 802 7.63 43.37 1.01
C ALA A 802 8.70 42.75 1.91
N LYS A 803 9.94 43.27 1.88
CA LYS A 803 11.02 42.83 2.77
C LYS A 803 10.62 42.94 4.26
N SER A 804 10.13 44.10 4.67
CA SER A 804 9.72 44.37 6.06
C SER A 804 8.59 43.44 6.52
N ILE A 805 7.56 43.20 5.68
CA ILE A 805 6.48 42.26 5.99
C ILE A 805 7.01 40.83 6.11
N ILE A 806 7.86 40.40 5.17
CA ILE A 806 8.47 39.07 5.20
C ILE A 806 9.28 38.88 6.49
N GLU A 807 10.17 39.81 6.81
CA GLU A 807 11.02 39.74 8.00
C GLU A 807 10.21 39.77 9.32
N ASN A 808 9.21 40.65 9.43
CA ASN A 808 8.36 40.76 10.63
C ASN A 808 7.45 39.55 10.85
N ARG A 809 7.17 38.78 9.79
CA ARG A 809 6.36 37.56 9.86
C ARG A 809 7.20 36.29 9.92
N CYS A 810 8.51 36.42 10.03
CA CYS A 810 9.40 35.31 10.33
C CYS A 810 9.26 34.94 11.83
N PRO A 811 9.03 33.68 12.18
CA PRO A 811 8.94 33.27 13.58
C PRO A 811 10.31 33.37 14.29
N ASN A 812 10.30 33.79 15.56
CA ASN A 812 11.50 33.91 16.40
C ASN A 812 12.19 32.57 16.69
N TRP A 813 11.42 31.49 16.70
CA TRP A 813 11.83 30.13 17.01
C TRP A 813 10.93 29.16 16.23
N LEU A 814 11.37 27.91 16.09
CA LEU A 814 10.66 26.89 15.31
C LEU A 814 10.38 25.67 16.20
N MET A 815 9.20 25.07 16.05
CA MET A 815 8.92 23.76 16.61
C MET A 815 9.14 22.70 15.53
N CYS A 816 9.88 21.65 15.82
CA CYS A 816 10.15 20.57 14.88
C CYS A 816 10.10 19.21 15.56
N PHE A 817 10.13 18.16 14.75
CA PHE A 817 10.19 16.78 15.24
C PHE A 817 11.11 15.93 14.37
N ARG A 818 11.61 14.83 14.93
CA ARG A 818 12.43 13.88 14.18
C ARG A 818 11.53 12.97 13.35
N ASP A 819 11.64 13.09 12.02
CA ASP A 819 10.92 12.20 11.10
C ASP A 819 11.47 10.78 11.17
N ILE A 820 12.80 10.62 11.16
CA ILE A 820 13.43 9.30 11.18
C ILE A 820 13.29 8.68 12.57
N THR A 821 12.43 7.65 12.70
CA THR A 821 12.10 6.99 13.97
C THR A 821 11.53 5.58 13.75
N ASN A 822 11.37 4.77 14.80
CA ASN A 822 10.74 3.46 14.76
C ASN A 822 9.97 3.20 16.08
N ALA A 823 8.95 2.35 16.06
CA ALA A 823 8.21 1.90 17.25
C ALA A 823 9.08 1.19 18.32
N THR A 824 10.29 0.75 17.97
CA THR A 824 11.23 0.06 18.88
C THR A 824 12.33 0.97 19.45
N ASN A 825 12.40 2.24 19.02
CA ASN A 825 13.38 3.19 19.53
C ASN A 825 13.15 3.49 21.02
N GLU A 826 14.13 4.10 21.68
CA GLU A 826 13.97 4.61 23.05
C GLU A 826 12.75 5.53 23.18
N ARG A 827 12.60 6.46 22.25
CA ARG A 827 11.44 7.34 22.07
C ARG A 827 11.04 7.30 20.60
N THR A 828 9.75 7.11 20.33
CA THR A 828 9.24 7.14 18.95
C THR A 828 8.91 8.57 18.54
N GLY A 829 8.34 9.36 19.45
CA GLY A 829 8.07 10.79 19.23
C GLY A 829 9.13 11.66 19.91
N ILE A 830 9.86 12.44 19.10
CA ILE A 830 10.87 13.37 19.60
C ILE A 830 10.61 14.74 18.98
N PHE A 831 10.16 15.67 19.82
CA PHE A 831 9.79 17.02 19.43
C PHE A 831 10.61 18.03 20.22
N SER A 832 10.97 19.14 19.59
CA SER A 832 11.71 20.21 20.26
C SER A 832 11.40 21.59 19.68
N ILE A 833 11.70 22.60 20.46
CA ILE A 833 11.83 23.98 20.00
C ILE A 833 13.28 24.22 19.67
N VAL A 834 13.54 24.83 18.52
CA VAL A 834 14.86 25.16 18.02
C VAL A 834 14.91 26.64 17.62
N PRO A 835 16.10 27.26 17.61
CA PRO A 835 16.26 28.60 17.05
C PRO A 835 15.77 28.65 15.60
N ALA A 836 15.43 29.83 15.09
CA ALA A 836 15.02 30.04 13.70
C ALA A 836 16.20 29.89 12.70
N PHE A 837 16.81 28.70 12.68
CA PHE A 837 17.91 28.28 11.83
C PHE A 837 17.40 27.48 10.63
N GLY A 838 18.32 27.05 9.76
CA GLY A 838 17.98 26.13 8.67
C GLY A 838 17.66 24.76 9.23
N ILE A 839 16.63 24.08 8.72
CA ILE A 839 16.25 22.73 9.16
C ILE A 839 16.09 21.80 7.96
N GLY A 840 16.78 20.66 7.99
CA GLY A 840 16.67 19.64 6.97
C GLY A 840 15.30 18.95 6.95
N ASN A 841 14.93 18.37 5.82
CA ASN A 841 13.63 17.71 5.61
C ASN A 841 13.41 16.48 6.51
N ASN A 842 14.47 15.98 7.16
CA ASN A 842 14.42 14.91 8.16
C ASN A 842 13.97 15.39 9.56
N ALA A 843 13.87 16.71 9.78
CA ALA A 843 13.32 17.31 10.98
C ALA A 843 12.16 18.28 10.64
N PRO A 844 10.99 17.79 10.21
CA PRO A 844 9.92 18.66 9.74
C PRO A 844 9.44 19.64 10.81
N ILE A 845 9.01 20.81 10.36
CA ILE A 845 8.57 21.93 11.19
C ILE A 845 7.05 21.87 11.37
N ILE A 846 6.61 22.21 12.57
CA ILE A 846 5.20 22.41 12.93
C ILE A 846 4.97 23.92 13.01
N LEU A 847 4.14 24.42 12.10
CA LEU A 847 3.67 25.80 12.10
C LEU A 847 2.27 25.84 12.73
N SER A 848 1.97 26.87 13.52
CA SER A 848 0.65 27.05 14.12
C SER A 848 0.15 28.48 13.93
N THR A 849 -1.16 28.63 13.74
CA THR A 849 -1.84 29.93 13.75
C THR A 849 -2.03 30.49 15.17
N ILE A 850 -1.81 29.68 16.20
CA ILE A 850 -1.91 30.08 17.61
C ILE A 850 -0.71 30.96 17.97
N LYS A 851 -0.99 32.15 18.51
CA LYS A 851 0.04 33.12 18.92
C LYS A 851 0.42 33.03 20.41
N ASN A 852 -0.30 32.25 21.22
CA ASN A 852 0.01 32.09 22.64
C ASN A 852 1.12 31.04 22.84
N THR A 853 2.34 31.51 23.15
CA THR A 853 3.53 30.67 23.36
C THR A 853 3.36 29.66 24.49
N LYS A 854 2.72 30.04 25.61
CA LYS A 854 2.46 29.11 26.73
C LYS A 854 1.58 27.93 26.33
N LYS A 855 0.57 28.16 25.47
CA LYS A 855 -0.24 27.08 24.89
C LYS A 855 0.57 26.19 23.95
N LEU A 856 1.46 26.75 23.15
CA LEU A 856 2.36 25.97 22.29
C LEU A 856 3.35 25.12 23.11
N CYS A 857 3.77 25.57 24.29
CA CYS A 857 4.53 24.75 25.26
C CYS A 857 3.71 23.56 25.80
N CYS A 858 2.40 23.75 26.02
CA CYS A 858 1.50 22.63 26.34
C CYS A 858 1.47 21.63 25.17
N LEU A 859 1.31 22.10 23.92
CA LEU A 859 1.37 21.21 22.76
C LEU A 859 2.71 20.44 22.66
N LEU A 860 3.85 21.12 22.84
CA LEU A 860 5.17 20.50 22.83
C LEU A 860 5.31 19.42 23.91
N SER A 861 4.84 19.70 25.13
CA SER A 861 4.91 18.73 26.21
C SER A 861 3.97 17.55 26.02
N ASN A 862 2.83 17.76 25.37
CA ASN A 862 1.95 16.67 24.98
C ASN A 862 2.63 15.73 23.98
N PHE A 863 3.22 16.28 22.91
CA PHE A 863 3.96 15.49 21.91
C PHE A 863 5.11 14.67 22.50
N ASN A 864 5.71 15.14 23.59
CA ASN A 864 6.81 14.45 24.27
C ASN A 864 6.36 13.58 25.46
N SER A 865 5.05 13.50 25.74
CA SER A 865 4.52 12.64 26.79
C SER A 865 4.66 11.16 26.44
N LEU A 866 4.82 10.30 27.45
CA LEU A 866 4.90 8.85 27.28
C LEU A 866 3.58 8.27 26.74
N VAL A 867 2.44 8.88 27.04
CA VAL A 867 1.13 8.46 26.50
C VAL A 867 1.06 8.73 25.01
N PHE A 868 1.49 9.92 24.55
CA PHE A 868 1.57 10.23 23.13
C PHE A 868 2.56 9.31 22.40
N ASP A 869 3.73 9.05 23.00
CA ASP A 869 4.75 8.15 22.44
C ASP A 869 4.23 6.71 22.33
N TYR A 870 3.51 6.22 23.34
CA TYR A 870 2.83 4.93 23.31
C TYR A 870 1.84 4.84 22.14
N LEU A 871 1.00 5.86 21.94
CA LEU A 871 0.06 5.89 20.80
C LEU A 871 0.79 5.95 19.46
N ALA A 872 1.88 6.71 19.36
CA ALA A 872 2.70 6.78 18.16
C ALA A 872 3.33 5.42 17.80
N ARG A 873 3.77 4.64 18.79
CA ARG A 873 4.32 3.29 18.61
C ARG A 873 3.33 2.31 18.01
N GLN A 874 2.05 2.42 18.34
CA GLN A 874 1.00 1.56 17.77
C GLN A 874 0.68 1.88 16.30
N LYS A 875 1.18 3.02 15.78
CA LYS A 875 0.87 3.47 14.40
C LYS A 875 2.08 3.48 13.48
N ILE A 876 3.29 3.61 14.01
CA ILE A 876 4.51 3.69 13.22
C ILE A 876 5.07 2.28 12.96
N ALA A 877 4.76 1.73 11.78
CA ALA A 877 5.31 0.46 11.34
C ALA A 877 6.67 0.58 10.62
N GLY A 878 7.00 1.77 10.10
CA GLY A 878 8.20 2.03 9.29
C GLY A 878 9.30 2.80 10.04
N THR A 879 10.20 3.42 9.26
CA THR A 879 11.33 4.23 9.77
C THR A 879 11.06 5.73 9.77
N HIS A 880 9.82 6.15 9.49
CA HIS A 880 9.45 7.56 9.31
C HIS A 880 8.14 7.89 10.04
N MET A 881 8.10 9.04 10.72
CA MET A 881 6.89 9.65 11.28
C MET A 881 6.21 10.50 10.20
N ASN A 882 5.57 9.83 9.25
CA ASN A 882 4.87 10.50 8.15
C ASN A 882 3.73 11.41 8.66
N PHE A 883 3.49 12.52 7.95
CA PHE A 883 2.48 13.50 8.34
C PHE A 883 1.07 12.92 8.45
N PHE A 884 0.69 11.99 7.57
CA PHE A 884 -0.64 11.37 7.63
C PHE A 884 -0.85 10.59 8.94
N LEU A 885 0.19 9.94 9.48
CA LEU A 885 0.15 9.25 10.77
C LEU A 885 0.04 10.27 11.91
N LEU A 886 0.90 11.29 11.92
CA LEU A 886 0.94 12.30 12.97
C LEU A 886 -0.38 13.09 13.07
N LYS A 887 -0.99 13.43 11.93
CA LYS A 887 -2.29 14.11 11.85
C LYS A 887 -3.41 13.34 12.57
N GLN A 888 -3.37 12.01 12.55
CA GLN A 888 -4.41 11.18 13.16
C GLN A 888 -4.01 10.59 14.52
N LEU A 889 -2.98 11.14 15.18
CA LEU A 889 -2.68 10.82 16.59
C LEU A 889 -3.55 11.65 17.54
N PRO A 890 -3.98 11.10 18.69
CA PRO A 890 -4.81 11.83 19.65
C PRO A 890 -3.99 12.92 20.33
N ILE A 891 -4.53 14.14 20.35
CA ILE A 891 -3.91 15.28 21.01
C ILE A 891 -4.94 15.96 21.91
N ILE A 892 -4.51 16.35 23.12
CA ILE A 892 -5.41 17.07 24.03
C ILE A 892 -5.79 18.41 23.38
N HIS A 893 -7.10 18.66 23.32
CA HIS A 893 -7.66 19.84 22.69
C HIS A 893 -7.20 21.11 23.43
N ILE A 894 -6.93 22.20 22.70
CA ILE A 894 -6.41 23.46 23.28
C ILE A 894 -7.30 24.03 24.41
N SER A 895 -8.62 23.84 24.32
CA SER A 895 -9.58 24.28 25.33
C SER A 895 -9.53 23.48 26.64
N SER A 896 -8.83 22.34 26.68
CA SER A 896 -8.71 21.51 27.88
C SER A 896 -7.68 22.04 28.86
N TYR A 897 -6.83 22.97 28.43
CA TYR A 897 -5.84 23.61 29.29
C TYR A 897 -6.49 24.86 29.89
N GLU A 898 -6.91 24.80 31.15
CA GLU A 898 -7.26 25.98 31.92
C GLU A 898 -6.00 26.82 32.21
N ASP A 899 -6.16 28.07 32.66
CA ASP A 899 -5.04 29.01 32.81
C ASP A 899 -4.00 28.51 33.83
N ASN A 900 -4.45 27.93 34.95
CA ASN A 900 -3.57 27.32 35.97
C ASN A 900 -2.72 26.17 35.41
N TYR A 901 -3.32 25.25 34.65
CA TYR A 901 -2.60 24.15 34.00
C TYR A 901 -1.64 24.64 32.92
N THR A 902 -2.06 25.66 32.17
CA THR A 902 -1.24 26.28 31.13
C THR A 902 0.03 26.89 31.71
N ASP A 903 -0.09 27.66 32.79
CA ASP A 903 1.06 28.28 33.45
C ASP A 903 1.99 27.22 34.07
N LEU A 904 1.42 26.22 34.75
CA LEU A 904 2.20 25.17 35.39
C LEU A 904 3.02 24.35 34.38
N MET A 905 2.39 23.91 33.30
CA MET A 905 3.06 23.11 32.27
C MET A 905 4.09 23.93 31.49
N SER A 906 3.70 25.14 31.07
CA SER A 906 4.57 25.98 30.26
C SER A 906 5.82 26.44 31.00
N THR A 907 5.75 26.65 32.32
CA THR A 907 6.92 26.97 33.16
C THR A 907 7.92 25.81 33.21
N LYS A 908 7.43 24.56 33.35
CA LYS A 908 8.30 23.37 33.30
C LYS A 908 8.94 23.19 31.93
N VAL A 909 8.18 23.44 30.86
CA VAL A 909 8.70 23.38 29.49
C VAL A 909 9.74 24.47 29.24
N LEU A 910 9.54 25.67 29.77
CA LEU A 910 10.53 26.75 29.71
C LEU A 910 11.85 26.31 30.35
N GLU A 911 11.82 25.72 31.56
CA GLU A 911 13.01 25.18 32.24
C GLU A 911 13.66 24.04 31.45
N LEU A 912 12.88 23.19 30.78
CA LEU A 912 13.38 22.11 29.94
C LEU A 912 14.01 22.60 28.62
N VAL A 913 13.51 23.69 28.02
CA VAL A 913 13.90 24.13 26.67
C VAL A 913 14.95 25.24 26.71
N TYR A 914 14.78 26.26 27.57
CA TYR A 914 15.63 27.44 27.58
C TYR A 914 16.93 27.21 28.36
N THR A 915 17.86 26.49 27.73
CA THR A 915 19.18 26.16 28.29
C THR A 915 20.34 26.86 27.57
N SER A 916 20.04 27.71 26.59
CA SER A 916 21.03 28.46 25.80
C SER A 916 20.46 29.80 25.32
N ASP A 917 21.34 30.79 25.18
CA ASP A 917 21.00 32.13 24.66
C ASP A 917 20.46 32.13 23.23
N SER A 918 20.76 31.08 22.47
CA SER A 918 20.16 30.84 21.14
C SER A 918 18.63 30.78 21.13
N LEU A 919 18.00 30.50 22.29
CA LEU A 919 16.54 30.47 22.48
C LEU A 919 16.02 31.64 23.33
N LYS A 920 16.80 32.72 23.49
CA LYS A 920 16.39 33.90 24.26
C LYS A 920 15.06 34.49 23.79
N LEU A 921 14.85 34.63 22.48
CA LEU A 921 13.59 35.15 21.93
C LEU A 921 12.39 34.26 22.27
N PHE A 922 12.58 32.94 22.40
CA PHE A 922 11.52 32.05 22.87
C PHE A 922 11.19 32.30 24.36
N ALA A 923 12.21 32.53 25.19
CA ALA A 923 12.01 32.87 26.59
C ALA A 923 11.31 34.24 26.77
N GLU A 924 11.68 35.23 25.97
CA GLU A 924 11.02 36.54 25.92
C GLU A 924 9.54 36.40 25.49
N ASP A 925 9.26 35.60 24.46
CA ASP A 925 7.88 35.27 24.02
C ASP A 925 7.07 34.51 25.09
N MET A 926 7.74 33.87 26.04
CA MET A 926 7.15 33.23 27.23
C MET A 926 6.95 34.20 28.40
N GLY A 927 7.48 35.42 28.31
CA GLY A 927 7.47 36.42 29.38
C GLY A 927 8.60 36.25 30.41
N TYR A 928 9.66 35.51 30.08
CA TYR A 928 10.83 35.29 30.94
C TYR A 928 12.06 36.00 30.40
N ASN A 929 12.65 36.90 31.20
CA ASN A 929 13.83 37.69 30.83
C ASN A 929 15.07 37.33 31.65
N GLY A 930 15.06 36.21 32.36
CA GLY A 930 16.21 35.74 33.13
C GLY A 930 17.24 35.01 32.28
N GLU A 931 18.33 34.56 32.91
CA GLU A 931 19.37 33.76 32.27
C GLU A 931 18.87 32.35 31.89
N PRO A 932 19.51 31.68 30.92
CA PRO A 932 19.21 30.28 30.60
C PRO A 932 19.35 29.35 31.81
N PHE A 933 18.47 28.35 31.89
CA PHE A 933 18.50 27.36 32.97
C PHE A 933 19.70 26.42 32.82
N THR A 934 20.36 26.12 33.95
CA THR A 934 21.46 25.16 33.99
C THR A 934 20.99 23.76 33.64
N TRP A 935 21.77 23.05 32.83
CA TRP A 935 21.46 21.67 32.46
C TRP A 935 21.68 20.72 33.64
N ASP A 936 20.59 20.20 34.22
CA ASP A 936 20.59 19.21 35.29
C ASP A 936 19.72 18.01 34.90
N GLU A 937 20.35 16.85 34.67
CA GLU A 937 19.67 15.61 34.26
C GLU A 937 18.62 15.12 35.28
N ASP A 938 18.89 15.26 36.57
CA ASP A 938 17.99 14.79 37.63
C ASP A 938 16.76 15.68 37.73
N ARG A 939 16.96 17.00 37.68
CA ARG A 939 15.87 17.98 37.64
C ARG A 939 15.02 17.81 36.38
N ARG A 940 15.65 17.65 35.21
CA ARG A 940 14.96 17.42 33.93
C ARG A 940 14.15 16.12 33.95
N ALA A 941 14.65 15.06 34.57
CA ALA A 941 13.91 13.80 34.73
C ALA A 941 12.65 13.99 35.60
N LEU A 942 12.75 14.74 36.71
CA LEU A 942 11.60 15.06 37.57
C LEU A 942 10.54 15.88 36.83
N LEU A 943 10.96 16.93 36.11
CA LEU A 943 10.05 17.78 35.34
C LEU A 943 9.28 17.00 34.26
N ARG A 944 9.97 16.12 33.53
CA ARG A 944 9.35 15.23 32.54
C ARG A 944 8.37 14.26 33.19
N ALA A 945 8.75 13.63 34.32
CA ALA A 945 7.88 12.71 35.04
C ALA A 945 6.59 13.38 35.55
N GLU A 946 6.68 14.61 36.04
CA GLU A 946 5.51 15.41 36.41
C GLU A 946 4.61 15.69 35.20
N LEU A 947 5.18 16.14 34.07
CA LEU A 947 4.42 16.35 32.83
C LEU A 947 3.74 15.06 32.34
N ASP A 948 4.44 13.92 32.39
CA ASP A 948 3.89 12.61 32.00
C ASP A 948 2.70 12.20 32.87
N ALA A 949 2.77 12.43 34.18
CA ALA A 949 1.65 12.17 35.09
C ALA A 949 0.43 13.06 34.78
N TYR A 950 0.65 14.36 34.50
CA TYR A 950 -0.41 15.26 34.07
C TYR A 950 -1.06 14.81 32.76
N TYR A 951 -0.27 14.46 31.75
CA TYR A 951 -0.81 14.00 30.48
C TYR A 951 -1.57 12.68 30.62
N ALA A 952 -1.07 11.74 31.42
CA ALA A 952 -1.79 10.51 31.72
C ALA A 952 -3.20 10.78 32.28
N LYS A 953 -3.37 11.77 33.16
CA LYS A 953 -4.68 12.22 33.65
C LYS A 953 -5.53 12.86 32.56
N LEU A 954 -4.98 13.77 31.76
CA LEU A 954 -5.71 14.44 30.68
C LEU A 954 -6.22 13.43 29.63
N TYR A 955 -5.40 12.43 29.31
CA TYR A 955 -5.74 11.30 28.45
C TYR A 955 -6.76 10.32 29.09
N GLY A 956 -7.13 10.51 30.37
CA GLY A 956 -8.15 9.73 31.05
C GLY A 956 -7.68 8.35 31.51
N LEU A 957 -6.38 8.19 31.75
CA LEU A 957 -5.81 6.94 32.23
C LEU A 957 -6.11 6.72 33.73
N THR A 958 -6.06 5.47 34.14
CA THR A 958 -5.90 5.06 35.53
C THR A 958 -4.41 4.87 35.85
N ARG A 959 -4.08 4.74 37.14
CA ARG A 959 -2.71 4.45 37.58
C ARG A 959 -2.20 3.11 37.02
N ASP A 960 -3.06 2.10 36.93
CA ASP A 960 -2.71 0.77 36.41
C ASP A 960 -2.53 0.77 34.89
N GLU A 961 -3.36 1.53 34.16
CA GLU A 961 -3.16 1.71 32.71
C GLU A 961 -1.86 2.48 32.42
N LEU A 962 -1.51 3.47 33.24
CA LEU A 962 -0.22 4.15 33.13
C LEU A 962 0.94 3.19 33.43
N ARG A 963 0.81 2.36 34.46
CA ARG A 963 1.80 1.32 34.78
C ARG A 963 1.95 0.31 33.64
N TYR A 964 0.85 -0.08 32.99
CA TYR A 964 0.87 -0.90 31.79
C TYR A 964 1.61 -0.22 30.64
N ILE A 965 1.30 1.05 30.32
CA ILE A 965 2.00 1.80 29.27
C ILE A 965 3.52 1.82 29.53
N LEU A 966 3.92 2.02 30.79
CA LEU A 966 5.33 2.08 31.18
C LEU A 966 6.03 0.72 31.03
N ASP A 967 5.39 -0.37 31.47
CA ASP A 967 5.97 -1.70 31.54
C ASP A 967 4.90 -2.82 31.53
N PRO A 968 4.42 -3.27 30.35
CA PRO A 968 3.37 -4.29 30.25
C PRO A 968 3.72 -5.60 30.98
N GLN A 969 4.98 -6.03 30.90
CA GLN A 969 5.47 -7.27 31.52
C GLN A 969 5.53 -7.20 33.05
N ASP A 970 5.61 -6.01 33.64
CA ASP A 970 5.48 -5.83 35.09
C ASP A 970 4.04 -6.07 35.58
N VAL A 971 3.06 -5.89 34.69
CA VAL A 971 1.63 -6.06 34.99
C VAL A 971 1.17 -7.49 34.71
N TYR A 972 1.52 -8.04 33.54
CA TYR A 972 1.01 -9.34 33.05
C TYR A 972 2.02 -10.49 33.12
N GLY A 973 3.27 -10.22 33.52
CA GLY A 973 4.34 -11.21 33.61
C GLY A 973 5.27 -11.23 32.40
N PRO A 974 6.40 -11.96 32.50
CA PRO A 974 7.47 -11.94 31.50
C PRO A 974 7.09 -12.56 30.15
N ASP A 975 6.11 -13.46 30.14
CA ASP A 975 5.64 -14.15 28.93
C ASP A 975 4.61 -13.31 28.13
N PHE A 976 4.21 -12.15 28.64
CA PHE A 976 3.27 -11.28 27.94
C PHE A 976 3.89 -10.75 26.63
N PRO A 977 3.18 -10.82 25.49
CA PRO A 977 3.73 -10.48 24.18
C PRO A 977 3.94 -8.97 23.94
N GLY A 978 3.34 -8.12 24.77
CA GLY A 978 3.42 -6.66 24.67
C GLY A 978 4.67 -6.09 25.34
N GLU A 979 5.26 -5.08 24.70
CA GLU A 979 6.39 -4.33 25.21
C GLU A 979 6.38 -2.90 24.67
N THR A 980 6.49 -1.89 25.53
CA THR A 980 6.38 -0.48 25.13
C THR A 980 7.73 0.21 25.03
N PHE A 981 8.47 0.30 26.15
CA PHE A 981 9.65 1.15 26.29
C PHE A 981 10.92 0.36 26.62
N ARG A 982 11.13 -0.80 25.96
CA ARG A 982 12.27 -1.70 26.23
C ARG A 982 13.61 -1.00 26.33
N VAL A 983 13.95 -0.25 25.27
CA VAL A 983 15.26 0.38 25.14
C VAL A 983 15.48 1.41 26.24
N LEU A 984 14.44 2.15 26.63
CA LEU A 984 14.49 3.08 27.76
C LEU A 984 14.72 2.33 29.07
N LYS A 985 13.90 1.30 29.35
CA LYS A 985 14.01 0.45 30.54
C LYS A 985 15.40 -0.17 30.68
N GLU A 986 15.91 -0.80 29.63
CA GLU A 986 17.23 -1.43 29.61
C GLU A 986 18.36 -0.42 29.84
N LYS A 987 18.30 0.75 29.18
CA LYS A 987 19.30 1.82 29.37
C LYS A 987 19.29 2.35 30.80
N GLU A 988 18.11 2.57 31.39
CA GLU A 988 18.00 3.07 32.75
C GLU A 988 18.42 2.04 33.79
N ILE A 989 18.06 0.77 33.62
CA ILE A 989 18.55 -0.31 34.50
C ILE A 989 20.07 -0.38 34.45
N LYS A 990 20.67 -0.29 33.25
CA LYS A 990 22.13 -0.29 33.10
C LYS A 990 22.79 0.92 33.76
N LYS A 991 22.19 2.11 33.68
CA LYS A 991 22.78 3.37 34.17
C LYS A 991 22.52 3.62 35.66
N TYR A 992 21.33 3.30 36.14
CA TYR A 992 20.82 3.68 37.47
C TYR A 992 20.50 2.47 38.36
N GLY A 993 20.52 1.23 37.83
CA GLY A 993 20.15 0.02 38.56
C GLY A 993 18.64 -0.20 38.72
N GLU A 994 17.81 0.72 38.21
CA GLU A 994 16.35 0.67 38.27
C GLU A 994 15.70 1.23 36.99
N TYR A 995 14.44 0.89 36.74
CA TYR A 995 13.63 1.58 35.74
C TYR A 995 13.14 2.94 36.31
N ARG A 996 14.06 3.90 36.36
CA ARG A 996 13.91 5.20 37.03
C ARG A 996 12.70 6.00 36.53
N THR A 997 12.47 6.07 35.22
CA THR A 997 11.34 6.78 34.62
C THR A 997 10.01 6.24 35.15
N ARG A 998 9.84 4.92 35.19
CA ARG A 998 8.62 4.28 35.73
C ARG A 998 8.37 4.69 37.18
N ARG A 999 9.40 4.65 38.03
CA ARG A 999 9.29 5.05 39.43
C ARG A 999 8.89 6.52 39.56
N LEU A 1000 9.61 7.43 38.90
CA LEU A 1000 9.37 8.87 39.00
C LEU A 1000 7.98 9.28 38.47
N VAL A 1001 7.52 8.68 37.36
CA VAL A 1001 6.20 8.97 36.79
C VAL A 1001 5.08 8.51 37.72
N LEU A 1002 5.20 7.32 38.31
CA LEU A 1002 4.21 6.81 39.27
C LEU A 1002 4.22 7.59 40.59
N GLU A 1003 5.40 8.00 41.08
CA GLU A 1003 5.51 8.89 42.24
C GLU A 1003 4.88 10.27 41.95
N ALA A 1004 5.12 10.83 40.76
CA ALA A 1004 4.51 12.08 40.33
C ALA A 1004 2.98 11.97 40.21
N TRP A 1005 2.48 10.84 39.70
CA TRP A 1005 1.05 10.53 39.71
C TRP A 1005 0.47 10.52 41.12
N ASP A 1006 1.14 9.84 42.06
CA ASP A 1006 0.67 9.75 43.44
C ASP A 1006 0.71 11.12 44.15
N ARG A 1007 1.71 11.97 43.85
CA ARG A 1007 1.77 13.37 44.31
C ARG A 1007 0.65 14.23 43.70
N LEU A 1008 0.31 14.00 42.42
CA LEU A 1008 -0.77 14.68 41.74
C LEU A 1008 -2.13 14.36 42.39
N GLU A 1009 -2.40 13.09 42.69
CA GLU A 1009 -3.62 12.65 43.40
C GLU A 1009 -3.76 13.29 44.78
N ARG A 1010 -2.65 13.58 45.45
CA ARG A 1010 -2.63 14.26 46.75
C ARG A 1010 -2.72 15.80 46.65
N GLY A 1011 -2.78 16.37 45.45
CA GLY A 1011 -2.80 17.82 45.22
C GLY A 1011 -1.46 18.51 45.54
N GLU A 1012 -0.36 17.76 45.62
CA GLU A 1012 0.96 18.28 46.01
C GLU A 1012 1.65 19.02 44.85
N LEU A 1013 1.25 18.75 43.61
CA LEU A 1013 1.81 19.37 42.41
C LEU A 1013 1.07 20.63 41.94
N GLU A 1014 -0.10 20.92 42.51
CA GLU A 1014 -0.93 22.10 42.19
C GLU A 1014 -0.55 23.34 43.01
N LYS A 1015 0.29 23.17 44.04
CA LYS A 1015 0.75 24.28 44.89
C LYS A 1015 1.80 25.09 44.15
N ARG A 1016 1.46 26.34 43.83
CA ARG A 1016 2.35 27.32 43.20
C ARG A 1016 3.69 27.40 43.96
N SER A 1017 4.78 27.04 43.30
CA SER A 1017 6.09 27.59 43.60
C SER A 1017 6.67 28.21 42.33
N LEU A 1018 6.37 29.49 42.14
CA LEU A 1018 7.28 30.53 41.64
C LEU A 1018 6.65 31.88 42.01
#